data_AF-A0A7X3MM36-F1
#
_entry.id   AF-A0A7X3MM36-F1
#
_cell.length_a   1.000
_cell.length_b   1.000
_cell.length_c   1.000
_cell.angle_alpha   90.00
_cell.angle_beta   90.00
_cell.angle_gamma   90.00
#
_symmetry.space_group_name_H-M   'P 1'
#
loop_
_entity.id
_entity.type
_entity.pdbx_description
1 polymer ?
#
loop_
_entity_poly.entity_id
_entity_poly.type
_entity_poly.pdbx_seq_one_letter_code
_entity_poly.pdbx_strand_id
1 'polypeptide(L)'
;MKERKKRLKQLLAAALALVVIGGSVNLPALTSFAEDGDSEQVDLLTSEEDGEAPEAEEDKKEPEEKQPEDKGQEPSQTGKPEDEATEKPEDNQEANGGLVEETMDLSGYIYQCGGFGVMDMPMMLSLDDESGARAASDKEAAKTALLNGMKAWEKKIDVSAYQISKDEMEVLFVDLVNMNPDLFYVVSATWSYTQATGIVVSVTPIYNPAYTVQNVQIFENAFNKAYSEAVPNPAGMSKLQIARACHDYLAQHMSYDTSLQKRDVYSAFVEGTGVCQGYSLAYGAMMKRAGIPFDYVNSTAMNHMWNVIQLDGNWYHVDVTWDDPTVDRLGYVRHNYFLNSDTKIGSEGKDGHYEWTTAQNCTSTTYDNAYWQGGVSAIFTIDGKDYYLKYPTSGNSFENLLVCRSGDKEETVAAFTAKWLASNGGYWQGSYSRLSYYDGRLYFNDTNNIYRVDPKAASGTDNKKVVYTYTGDAGSLYGSLVCDDKIRMQVSPSPNEAGTRIEEPLPTGAIKDVTVTAEPSSVEYGYQNPPKMKASVTGAVEAANVTYEWYDVTTGSERLISSTGAECVAEANLPVGTYTYRVKVSSEDSRVSADVTFKVIPKKVRPEVTITGEYTYKLGEEIKPSHSVVVKAADSADVDITLEKDKDYTVEYRDNINAGTGKMIVTAKDGCNYTWDSLEVPFTINKLAKADEKIEIKNGYGNSGAYDLKLQEGTKTGTLVVKDTDQVLSGVPSLTEAGVLSYTLVNDSKNKDKQAVITIPVMESVNYLPYSIEVTILVVDKLNQSDFRFVTPVENRKYGDSDFTVETTGFAQGSKVTYRIEDTEIADIDSAGKVHIKKVGMTRMIAVAASTDEYAETTAYAELYVSKAALSWDTSDLGAADRADNAAGDAKTDAKATLYGSLKIKGVIGSDDVKFVCGSDKLTGTYKGLKAGKQEVTLAWKDGNPVVLTGADADNYECPDRLPTITGNITKITIQDVEVENGEAGVVYKLKHESGITYVPAGLEKKFKTPIEITNTMKSKTIGEIEKKFGANSSKIAEVYDVTLCMVNEKGELVEVDDKNFPKEGVVVKLAYPEGTGKGTHNFVAAHMLTVDRKDKKAGDVEYPEITKTDAGVEFRVYSLSPIALGWSELEPVKAEGGSNGGSSTGNGKGTTVPSKKPSPKTGDTNAMLLYVLFMMLGAAGIRYTLKRRTM
;
A
#
# COMPACT_ATOMS: atom_id res chain seq x y z
N MET A 1 20.14 3.55 48.19
CA MET A 1 18.68 3.24 48.12
C MET A 1 17.81 3.94 49.17
N LYS A 2 18.24 4.12 50.43
CA LYS A 2 17.47 4.90 51.45
C LYS A 2 17.27 6.38 51.09
N GLU A 3 18.16 7.00 50.33
CA GLU A 3 17.99 8.40 49.85
C GLU A 3 17.02 8.57 48.68
N ARG A 4 16.84 7.54 47.84
CA ARG A 4 15.83 7.57 46.75
C ARG A 4 14.40 7.46 47.29
N LYS A 5 14.17 6.71 48.37
CA LYS A 5 12.86 6.66 49.07
C LYS A 5 12.52 7.98 49.81
N LYS A 6 13.52 8.77 50.21
CA LYS A 6 13.31 10.07 50.90
C LYS A 6 12.92 11.18 49.93
N ARG A 7 13.48 11.20 48.70
CA ARG A 7 13.08 12.15 47.64
C ARG A 7 11.69 11.87 47.06
N LEU A 8 11.29 10.59 46.98
CA LEU A 8 9.95 10.22 46.47
C LEU A 8 8.81 10.61 47.43
N LYS A 9 9.05 10.61 48.75
CA LYS A 9 8.08 11.10 49.75
C LYS A 9 7.99 12.63 49.83
N GLN A 10 9.02 13.37 49.44
CA GLN A 10 8.98 14.84 49.38
C GLN A 10 8.32 15.36 48.10
N LEU A 11 8.38 14.61 47.00
CA LEU A 11 7.68 14.94 45.74
C LEU A 11 6.17 14.69 45.81
N LEU A 12 5.71 13.64 46.53
CA LEU A 12 4.27 13.41 46.73
C LEU A 12 3.61 14.42 47.66
N ALA A 13 4.36 15.11 48.52
CA ALA A 13 3.82 16.13 49.43
C ALA A 13 3.64 17.51 48.77
N ALA A 14 4.21 17.74 47.58
CA ALA A 14 4.08 19.00 46.84
C ALA A 14 2.91 19.01 45.83
N ALA A 15 2.33 17.85 45.52
CA ALA A 15 1.21 17.73 44.58
C ALA A 15 -0.18 17.87 45.22
N LEU A 16 -0.28 18.03 46.55
CA LEU A 16 -1.56 18.08 47.28
C LEU A 16 -1.90 19.46 47.90
N ALA A 17 -1.24 20.53 47.46
CA ALA A 17 -1.49 21.88 47.97
C ALA A 17 -1.61 22.91 46.84
N LEU A 18 -2.66 22.81 46.01
CA LEU A 18 -3.09 23.90 45.13
C LEU A 18 -4.53 23.75 44.64
N VAL A 19 -5.47 23.54 45.57
CA VAL A 19 -6.89 23.86 45.35
C VAL A 19 -7.48 24.34 46.66
N VAL A 20 -7.69 25.66 46.82
CA VAL A 20 -8.88 26.33 47.38
C VAL A 20 -8.68 27.84 47.26
N ILE A 21 -9.61 28.52 46.56
CA ILE A 21 -10.30 29.81 46.82
C ILE A 21 -11.18 30.04 45.56
N GLY A 22 -12.51 30.17 45.58
CA GLY A 22 -13.52 30.13 46.64
C GLY A 22 -14.92 30.41 46.05
N GLY A 23 -15.96 29.80 46.69
CA GLY A 23 -17.37 30.22 46.75
C GLY A 23 -18.20 30.23 45.46
N SER A 24 -19.46 29.82 45.38
CA SER A 24 -20.49 29.38 46.35
C SER A 24 -21.63 28.80 45.49
N VAL A 25 -22.44 27.85 45.96
CA VAL A 25 -23.93 27.87 45.98
C VAL A 25 -24.45 26.56 46.59
N ASN A 26 -25.47 26.72 47.44
CA ASN A 26 -26.23 25.80 48.29
C ASN A 26 -26.69 24.44 47.73
N LEU A 27 -26.65 23.44 48.62
CA LEU A 27 -27.51 22.25 48.67
C LEU A 27 -28.95 22.62 49.10
N PRO A 28 -29.99 21.83 48.71
CA PRO A 28 -30.49 20.83 49.67
C PRO A 28 -31.01 19.50 49.07
N ALA A 29 -30.85 18.46 49.91
CA ALA A 29 -31.74 17.34 50.22
C ALA A 29 -32.14 16.31 49.13
N LEU A 30 -31.72 15.05 49.36
CA LEU A 30 -32.65 13.95 49.67
C LEU A 30 -31.91 12.74 50.29
N THR A 31 -32.21 12.52 51.57
CA THR A 31 -32.23 11.27 52.36
C THR A 31 -33.04 10.17 51.64
N SER A 32 -32.96 8.86 51.86
CA SER A 32 -32.44 7.93 52.89
C SER A 32 -32.77 6.49 52.46
N PHE A 33 -32.34 5.52 53.27
CA PHE A 33 -32.72 4.09 53.41
C PHE A 33 -31.70 3.10 52.84
N ALA A 34 -31.24 2.05 53.53
CA ALA A 34 -31.12 1.65 54.95
C ALA A 34 -30.49 0.24 54.95
N GLU A 35 -29.50 0.02 55.84
CA GLU A 35 -29.31 -1.14 56.74
C GLU A 35 -29.26 -2.58 56.15
N ASP A 36 -28.53 -3.57 56.69
CA ASP A 36 -27.50 -3.74 57.73
C ASP A 36 -27.05 -5.22 57.61
N GLY A 37 -25.89 -5.62 58.17
CA GLY A 37 -25.66 -7.05 58.44
C GLY A 37 -24.21 -7.58 58.54
N ASP A 38 -23.55 -7.24 59.64
CA ASP A 38 -22.86 -8.12 60.61
C ASP A 38 -21.75 -9.16 60.28
N SER A 39 -20.72 -9.08 61.16
CA SER A 39 -19.98 -10.15 61.88
C SER A 39 -18.76 -10.91 61.28
N GLU A 40 -17.61 -10.59 61.90
CA GLU A 40 -16.49 -11.38 62.46
C GLU A 40 -16.06 -12.80 61.98
N GLN A 41 -14.72 -12.87 61.77
CA GLN A 41 -13.71 -13.88 62.21
C GLN A 41 -13.97 -15.38 62.04
N VAL A 42 -12.98 -16.10 61.46
CA VAL A 42 -12.16 -17.09 62.21
C VAL A 42 -10.75 -17.20 61.60
N ASP A 43 -9.77 -17.12 62.48
CA ASP A 43 -8.32 -17.34 62.34
C ASP A 43 -7.94 -18.83 62.43
N LEU A 44 -6.70 -19.21 62.06
CA LEU A 44 -5.86 -20.29 62.64
C LEU A 44 -4.66 -20.50 61.67
N LEU A 45 -3.49 -19.91 61.94
CA LEU A 45 -2.36 -20.45 62.75
C LEU A 45 -1.83 -21.78 62.17
N THR A 46 -0.55 -22.06 61.94
CA THR A 46 0.81 -21.61 62.36
C THR A 46 1.78 -22.48 61.51
N SER A 47 3.04 -22.19 61.23
CA SER A 47 4.23 -21.92 62.07
C SER A 47 5.41 -21.66 61.10
N GLU A 48 6.22 -20.60 61.24
CA GLU A 48 7.54 -20.56 61.93
C GLU A 48 8.57 -21.58 61.36
N GLU A 49 9.85 -21.32 61.13
CA GLU A 49 10.77 -20.21 61.41
C GLU A 49 12.11 -20.54 60.70
N ASP A 50 12.89 -19.50 60.39
CA ASP A 50 14.36 -19.35 60.53
C ASP A 50 15.39 -20.35 59.97
N GLY A 51 16.49 -19.78 59.45
CA GLY A 51 17.76 -20.48 59.26
C GLY A 51 18.79 -19.71 58.45
N GLU A 52 19.78 -19.15 59.15
CA GLU A 52 20.89 -18.29 58.71
C GLU A 52 21.85 -18.87 57.65
N ALA A 53 22.56 -17.95 56.98
CA ALA A 53 23.83 -18.17 56.27
C ALA A 53 24.98 -18.53 57.25
N PRO A 54 26.17 -18.96 56.76
CA PRO A 54 27.23 -17.96 56.60
C PRO A 54 28.22 -18.20 55.43
N GLU A 55 29.17 -17.26 55.38
CA GLU A 55 30.11 -16.81 54.35
C GLU A 55 31.42 -17.63 54.17
N ALA A 56 32.25 -17.14 53.21
CA ALA A 56 33.73 -17.16 53.13
C ALA A 56 34.40 -18.41 52.50
N GLU A 57 35.52 -18.36 51.76
CA GLU A 57 36.46 -17.32 51.28
C GLU A 57 37.43 -17.95 50.23
N GLU A 58 37.97 -17.13 49.32
CA GLU A 58 39.35 -17.12 48.76
C GLU A 58 40.09 -18.35 48.12
N ASP A 59 40.36 -18.22 46.81
CA ASP A 59 41.69 -17.92 46.21
C ASP A 59 42.65 -19.03 45.66
N LYS A 60 43.34 -18.64 44.56
CA LYS A 60 44.64 -19.11 43.97
C LYS A 60 44.77 -20.27 42.93
N LYS A 61 45.16 -19.85 41.70
CA LYS A 61 46.47 -20.06 40.99
C LYS A 61 46.55 -20.89 39.67
N GLU A 62 46.96 -20.15 38.62
CA GLU A 62 47.78 -20.45 37.41
C GLU A 62 49.05 -21.33 37.62
N PRO A 63 49.79 -21.86 36.60
CA PRO A 63 50.40 -21.09 35.47
C PRO A 63 50.77 -21.78 34.11
N GLU A 64 51.19 -20.91 33.16
CA GLU A 64 52.22 -20.90 32.06
C GLU A 64 52.96 -22.21 31.63
N GLU A 65 53.57 -22.43 30.44
CA GLU A 65 54.35 -21.58 29.51
C GLU A 65 54.71 -22.28 28.13
N LYS A 66 54.85 -21.46 27.07
CA LYS A 66 55.62 -21.46 25.77
C LYS A 66 56.36 -22.67 25.11
N GLN A 67 56.10 -22.79 23.78
CA GLN A 67 56.96 -22.88 22.53
C GLN A 67 58.18 -23.84 22.39
N PRO A 68 58.64 -24.29 21.17
CA PRO A 68 58.95 -23.48 19.95
C PRO A 68 58.79 -24.12 18.51
N GLU A 69 58.95 -23.26 17.47
CA GLU A 69 59.61 -23.34 16.12
C GLU A 69 59.68 -24.68 15.29
N ASP A 70 59.72 -24.81 13.94
CA ASP A 70 59.95 -23.99 12.72
C ASP A 70 59.54 -24.80 11.45
N LYS A 71 59.23 -24.10 10.33
CA LYS A 71 59.31 -24.42 8.87
C LYS A 71 58.88 -25.77 8.24
N GLY A 72 58.13 -25.64 7.12
CA GLY A 72 58.38 -26.43 5.90
C GLY A 72 57.19 -26.79 5.00
N GLN A 73 56.96 -25.97 3.97
CA GLN A 73 56.46 -26.24 2.60
C GLN A 73 55.50 -27.42 2.26
N GLU A 74 54.39 -27.03 1.61
CA GLU A 74 53.57 -27.70 0.56
C GLU A 74 54.31 -28.64 -0.43
N PRO A 75 53.66 -29.49 -1.28
CA PRO A 75 52.27 -29.42 -1.77
C PRO A 75 51.50 -30.77 -2.04
N SER A 76 50.24 -30.60 -2.43
CA SER A 76 49.51 -31.29 -3.52
C SER A 76 48.95 -32.73 -3.40
N GLN A 77 47.65 -32.78 -3.71
CA GLN A 77 46.97 -33.62 -4.72
C GLN A 77 46.37 -35.00 -4.34
N THR A 78 45.04 -35.04 -4.58
CA THR A 78 44.25 -36.06 -5.29
C THR A 78 43.95 -37.41 -4.64
N GLY A 79 42.64 -37.68 -4.52
CA GLY A 79 42.02 -38.87 -5.13
C GLY A 79 41.70 -40.06 -4.22
N LYS A 80 40.38 -40.25 -3.97
CA LYS A 80 39.56 -41.49 -3.86
C LYS A 80 40.19 -42.81 -4.36
N PRO A 81 39.69 -44.06 -4.05
CA PRO A 81 38.34 -44.47 -3.57
C PRO A 81 38.28 -45.74 -2.62
N GLU A 82 37.06 -46.31 -2.48
CA GLU A 82 36.66 -47.71 -2.10
C GLU A 82 36.49 -48.06 -0.59
N ASP A 83 35.23 -48.26 -0.14
CA ASP A 83 34.53 -49.54 0.22
C ASP A 83 35.00 -50.10 1.59
N GLU A 84 34.21 -50.62 2.53
CA GLU A 84 32.90 -51.31 2.52
C GLU A 84 32.35 -51.36 3.98
N ALA A 85 31.11 -51.81 4.12
CA ALA A 85 30.14 -51.58 5.21
C ALA A 85 30.34 -52.28 6.58
N THR A 86 29.61 -51.80 7.60
CA THR A 86 28.60 -52.60 8.35
C THR A 86 27.75 -51.74 9.33
N GLU A 87 26.43 -51.65 9.08
CA GLU A 87 25.34 -51.21 9.99
C GLU A 87 24.92 -52.36 10.93
N LYS A 88 24.33 -52.14 12.13
CA LYS A 88 22.94 -51.70 12.46
C LYS A 88 22.76 -51.67 14.00
N PRO A 89 21.63 -51.18 14.58
CA PRO A 89 20.71 -50.12 14.15
C PRO A 89 20.36 -49.12 15.29
N GLU A 90 19.87 -47.94 14.90
CA GLU A 90 19.30 -46.91 15.79
C GLU A 90 17.80 -47.13 16.06
N ASP A 91 17.40 -46.70 17.26
CA ASP A 91 16.04 -46.72 17.79
C ASP A 91 15.27 -45.50 17.28
N ASN A 92 14.06 -45.73 16.77
CA ASN A 92 13.26 -44.75 16.04
C ASN A 92 12.27 -44.08 17.00
N GLN A 93 12.51 -42.82 17.39
CA GLN A 93 11.56 -42.00 18.15
C GLN A 93 10.62 -41.22 17.22
N GLU A 94 9.34 -41.31 17.54
CA GLU A 94 8.20 -40.66 16.90
C GLU A 94 8.35 -39.12 16.84
N ALA A 95 8.07 -38.54 15.67
CA ALA A 95 8.07 -37.10 15.44
C ALA A 95 6.79 -36.44 15.99
N ASN A 96 6.93 -35.58 16.98
CA ASN A 96 5.86 -34.78 17.55
C ASN A 96 5.70 -33.48 16.73
N GLY A 97 4.50 -33.20 16.20
CA GLY A 97 4.20 -32.05 15.34
C GLY A 97 4.03 -30.72 16.09
N GLY A 98 5.06 -30.27 16.82
CA GLY A 98 5.03 -29.02 17.58
C GLY A 98 5.31 -27.75 16.76
N LEU A 99 4.79 -26.61 17.23
CA LEU A 99 5.24 -25.29 16.80
C LEU A 99 6.56 -24.94 17.50
N VAL A 100 7.50 -24.37 16.75
CA VAL A 100 8.79 -23.87 17.24
C VAL A 100 8.74 -22.35 17.22
N GLU A 101 9.21 -21.71 18.30
CA GLU A 101 9.43 -20.26 18.35
C GLU A 101 10.91 -19.94 18.26
N GLU A 102 11.28 -18.99 17.40
CA GLU A 102 12.66 -18.61 17.17
C GLU A 102 12.78 -17.10 16.94
N THR A 103 13.60 -16.44 17.76
CA THR A 103 13.93 -15.03 17.60
C THR A 103 15.08 -14.89 16.63
N MET A 104 14.89 -14.10 15.58
CA MET A 104 15.94 -13.84 14.60
C MET A 104 16.81 -12.68 15.04
N ASP A 105 18.08 -12.73 14.66
CA ASP A 105 18.95 -11.56 14.66
C ASP A 105 19.00 -10.97 13.25
N LEU A 106 18.10 -10.01 13.00
CA LEU A 106 18.02 -9.30 11.72
C LEU A 106 18.80 -7.97 11.72
N SER A 107 19.50 -7.67 12.82
CA SER A 107 20.16 -6.37 13.02
C SER A 107 21.25 -6.09 11.97
N GLY A 108 21.88 -7.16 11.44
CA GLY A 108 22.86 -7.08 10.36
C GLY A 108 22.29 -6.71 8.99
N TYR A 109 20.97 -6.80 8.79
CA TYR A 109 20.29 -6.60 7.50
C TYR A 109 19.33 -5.39 7.50
N ILE A 110 18.85 -4.97 8.67
CA ILE A 110 17.95 -3.83 8.82
C ILE A 110 18.74 -2.52 8.88
N TYR A 111 18.51 -1.60 7.94
CA TYR A 111 19.32 -0.38 7.77
C TYR A 111 19.26 0.57 8.96
N GLN A 112 18.07 0.75 9.54
CA GLN A 112 17.87 1.55 10.75
C GLN A 112 18.55 0.96 12.01
N CYS A 113 18.87 -0.34 12.00
CA CYS A 113 19.69 -0.99 13.02
C CYS A 113 21.19 -0.91 12.72
N GLY A 114 21.56 -0.34 11.56
CA GLY A 114 22.94 -0.22 11.14
C GLY A 114 23.46 -1.36 10.28
N GLY A 115 22.57 -2.26 9.84
CA GLY A 115 22.90 -3.36 8.95
C GLY A 115 23.31 -2.92 7.54
N PHE A 116 24.15 -3.72 6.89
CA PHE A 116 24.50 -3.62 5.46
C PHE A 116 24.47 -4.99 4.78
N GLY A 117 24.05 -6.04 5.48
CA GLY A 117 23.95 -7.38 4.94
C GLY A 117 22.95 -7.41 3.78
N VAL A 118 23.30 -8.17 2.75
CA VAL A 118 22.39 -8.53 1.65
C VAL A 118 22.05 -10.00 1.85
N MET A 119 20.76 -10.33 1.91
CA MET A 119 20.34 -11.73 1.97
C MET A 119 20.45 -12.36 0.58
N ASP A 120 20.99 -13.57 0.51
CA ASP A 120 20.99 -14.36 -0.72
C ASP A 120 19.53 -14.73 -1.06
N MET A 121 19.04 -14.20 -2.19
CA MET A 121 17.71 -14.54 -2.70
C MET A 121 17.67 -16.03 -3.07
N PRO A 122 16.75 -16.84 -2.49
CA PRO A 122 16.48 -18.16 -3.03
C PRO A 122 16.03 -18.02 -4.49
N MET A 123 16.70 -18.75 -5.38
CA MET A 123 16.56 -18.67 -6.83
C MET A 123 15.08 -18.66 -7.24
N MET A 124 14.63 -17.58 -7.87
CA MET A 124 13.25 -17.39 -8.31
C MET A 124 12.89 -18.50 -9.31
N LEU A 125 12.01 -19.41 -8.90
CA LEU A 125 11.39 -20.40 -9.78
C LEU A 125 10.67 -19.69 -10.93
N SER A 126 10.88 -20.19 -12.14
CA SER A 126 10.31 -19.69 -13.40
C SER A 126 8.81 -19.42 -13.31
N LEU A 127 8.39 -18.21 -13.69
CA LEU A 127 7.01 -17.70 -13.68
C LEU A 127 6.13 -18.26 -14.82
N ASP A 128 6.24 -19.54 -15.14
CA ASP A 128 5.55 -20.13 -16.30
C ASP A 128 4.34 -21.02 -15.93
N ASP A 129 3.88 -21.05 -14.66
CA ASP A 129 2.66 -21.78 -14.25
C ASP A 129 1.79 -21.06 -13.19
N GLU A 130 0.55 -21.55 -13.01
CA GLU A 130 -0.46 -21.04 -12.04
C GLU A 130 0.01 -21.13 -10.57
N SER A 131 0.97 -22.02 -10.25
CA SER A 131 1.50 -22.16 -8.89
C SER A 131 2.45 -21.01 -8.53
N GLY A 132 3.21 -20.50 -9.50
CA GLY A 132 4.05 -19.30 -9.36
C GLY A 132 3.24 -18.02 -9.16
N ALA A 133 2.08 -17.89 -9.83
CA ALA A 133 1.19 -16.73 -9.66
C ALA A 133 0.52 -16.70 -8.27
N ARG A 134 0.11 -17.87 -7.76
CA ARG A 134 -0.44 -18.01 -6.40
C ARG A 134 0.61 -17.70 -5.33
N ALA A 135 1.82 -18.25 -5.45
CA ALA A 135 2.92 -17.98 -4.53
C ALA A 135 3.32 -16.48 -4.51
N ALA A 136 3.26 -15.80 -5.66
CA ALA A 136 3.48 -14.35 -5.72
C ALA A 136 2.36 -13.56 -5.02
N SER A 137 1.09 -13.96 -5.23
CA SER A 137 -0.07 -13.35 -4.56
C SER A 137 -0.01 -13.53 -3.03
N ASP A 138 0.36 -14.71 -2.54
CA ASP A 138 0.44 -15.02 -1.12
C ASP A 138 1.57 -14.21 -0.44
N LYS A 139 2.70 -14.00 -1.13
CA LYS A 139 3.79 -13.12 -0.65
C LYS A 139 3.36 -11.66 -0.54
N GLU A 140 2.63 -11.13 -1.51
CA GLU A 140 2.14 -9.74 -1.46
C GLU A 140 1.04 -9.57 -0.38
N ALA A 141 0.19 -10.57 -0.19
CA ALA A 141 -0.78 -10.59 0.91
C ALA A 141 -0.09 -10.65 2.28
N ALA A 142 0.94 -11.48 2.43
CA ALA A 142 1.76 -11.55 3.64
C ALA A 142 2.46 -10.22 3.95
N LYS A 143 3.07 -9.57 2.95
CA LYS A 143 3.66 -8.22 3.10
C LYS A 143 2.63 -7.22 3.60
N THR A 144 1.42 -7.25 3.05
CA THR A 144 0.32 -6.36 3.46
C THR A 144 -0.10 -6.61 4.91
N ALA A 145 -0.26 -7.87 5.30
CA ALA A 145 -0.61 -8.25 6.68
C ALA A 145 0.48 -7.82 7.67
N LEU A 146 1.74 -8.08 7.36
CA LEU A 146 2.88 -7.69 8.18
C LEU A 146 3.00 -6.17 8.31
N LEU A 147 2.86 -5.43 7.21
CA LEU A 147 2.93 -3.97 7.21
C LEU A 147 1.83 -3.38 8.09
N ASN A 148 0.60 -3.86 7.94
CA ASN A 148 -0.55 -3.39 8.71
C ASN A 148 -0.39 -3.72 10.20
N GLY A 149 0.00 -4.95 10.53
CA GLY A 149 0.20 -5.37 11.92
C GLY A 149 1.34 -4.60 12.60
N MET A 150 2.46 -4.36 11.91
CA MET A 150 3.56 -3.56 12.43
C MET A 150 3.15 -2.09 12.65
N LYS A 151 2.40 -1.49 11.70
CA LYS A 151 1.86 -0.13 11.86
C LYS A 151 0.86 -0.03 13.00
N ALA A 152 0.12 -1.10 13.28
CA ALA A 152 -0.79 -1.21 14.41
C ALA A 152 -0.10 -1.59 15.73
N TRP A 153 1.23 -1.75 15.75
CA TRP A 153 2.01 -2.18 16.93
C TRP A 153 1.53 -3.54 17.49
N GLU A 154 1.04 -4.42 16.62
CA GLU A 154 0.58 -5.75 17.02
C GLU A 154 1.72 -6.55 17.64
N LYS A 155 1.41 -7.27 18.71
CA LYS A 155 2.37 -8.15 19.38
C LYS A 155 2.52 -9.49 18.68
N LYS A 156 1.60 -9.84 17.79
CA LYS A 156 1.56 -11.11 17.06
C LYS A 156 0.69 -10.95 15.82
N ILE A 157 1.25 -11.25 14.66
CA ILE A 157 0.63 -11.14 13.34
C ILE A 157 0.49 -12.56 12.80
N ASP A 158 -0.74 -12.97 12.46
CA ASP A 158 -1.01 -14.28 11.85
C ASP A 158 -0.67 -14.23 10.35
N VAL A 159 0.18 -15.15 9.90
CA VAL A 159 0.60 -15.30 8.51
C VAL A 159 0.39 -16.71 7.98
N SER A 160 -0.27 -17.57 8.76
CA SER A 160 -0.48 -18.99 8.46
C SER A 160 -1.21 -19.21 7.13
N ALA A 161 -2.15 -18.32 6.78
CA ALA A 161 -2.91 -18.38 5.54
C ALA A 161 -2.04 -18.25 4.27
N TYR A 162 -0.86 -17.62 4.37
CA TYR A 162 0.00 -17.30 3.23
C TYR A 162 1.06 -18.36 2.94
N GLN A 163 1.17 -19.39 3.77
CA GLN A 163 2.03 -20.57 3.54
C GLN A 163 3.50 -20.23 3.26
N ILE A 164 4.05 -19.19 3.90
CA ILE A 164 5.42 -18.72 3.68
C ILE A 164 6.41 -19.53 4.53
N SER A 165 7.49 -20.01 3.92
CA SER A 165 8.56 -20.70 4.64
C SER A 165 9.40 -19.73 5.49
N LYS A 166 10.11 -20.25 6.51
CA LYS A 166 10.99 -19.44 7.35
C LYS A 166 12.01 -18.61 6.55
N ASP A 167 12.68 -19.23 5.58
CA ASP A 167 13.74 -18.57 4.79
C ASP A 167 13.17 -17.45 3.90
N GLU A 168 12.01 -17.69 3.26
CA GLU A 168 11.34 -16.66 2.46
C GLU A 168 10.83 -15.52 3.33
N MET A 169 10.36 -15.84 4.54
CA MET A 169 9.85 -14.87 5.48
C MET A 169 10.98 -13.95 6.01
N GLU A 170 12.20 -14.45 6.17
CA GLU A 170 13.36 -13.65 6.57
C GLU A 170 13.65 -12.54 5.55
N VAL A 171 13.73 -12.90 4.27
CA VAL A 171 13.93 -11.96 3.14
C VAL A 171 12.77 -10.97 3.05
N LEU A 172 11.54 -11.49 3.07
CA LEU A 172 10.33 -10.67 2.95
C LEU A 172 10.24 -9.62 4.06
N PHE A 173 10.54 -9.99 5.30
CA PHE A 173 10.47 -9.06 6.43
C PHE A 173 11.54 -7.97 6.36
N VAL A 174 12.78 -8.32 6.00
CA VAL A 174 13.85 -7.33 5.86
C VAL A 174 13.59 -6.37 4.71
N ASP A 175 13.17 -6.88 3.54
CA ASP A 175 12.76 -6.04 2.42
C ASP A 175 11.62 -5.09 2.82
N LEU A 176 10.63 -5.62 3.53
CA LEU A 176 9.49 -4.84 3.98
C LEU A 176 9.92 -3.73 4.95
N VAL A 177 10.72 -4.02 5.97
CA VAL A 177 11.18 -3.00 6.92
C VAL A 177 12.06 -1.95 6.23
N ASN A 178 13.03 -2.35 5.40
CA ASN A 178 13.95 -1.43 4.74
C ASN A 178 13.24 -0.53 3.69
N MET A 179 12.24 -1.05 2.98
CA MET A 179 11.44 -0.27 2.01
C MET A 179 10.30 0.52 2.66
N ASN A 180 10.10 0.39 3.98
CA ASN A 180 9.15 1.17 4.77
C ASN A 180 9.90 1.89 5.91
N PRO A 181 10.70 2.93 5.61
CA PRO A 181 11.45 3.69 6.63
C PRO A 181 10.55 4.29 7.72
N ASP A 182 9.25 4.47 7.47
CA ASP A 182 8.23 4.82 8.47
C ASP A 182 8.06 3.77 9.59
N LEU A 183 8.65 2.58 9.45
CA LEU A 183 8.75 1.53 10.47
C LEU A 183 10.04 1.63 11.31
N PHE A 184 10.61 2.82 11.51
CA PHE A 184 11.86 3.06 12.27
C PHE A 184 11.93 2.46 13.68
N TYR A 185 10.78 2.07 14.22
CA TYR A 185 10.63 1.45 15.53
C TYR A 185 10.66 -0.09 15.50
N VAL A 186 10.75 -0.74 14.34
CA VAL A 186 10.84 -2.21 14.21
C VAL A 186 12.29 -2.64 14.09
N VAL A 187 12.80 -3.48 15.00
CA VAL A 187 14.23 -3.84 15.02
C VAL A 187 14.53 -5.31 14.79
N SER A 188 13.57 -6.20 15.00
CA SER A 188 13.68 -7.62 14.66
C SER A 188 12.29 -8.29 14.73
N ALA A 189 12.24 -9.63 14.70
CA ALA A 189 11.03 -10.42 14.94
C ALA A 189 11.34 -11.80 15.54
N THR A 190 10.32 -12.39 16.16
CA THR A 190 10.26 -13.81 16.54
C THR A 190 9.26 -14.52 15.64
N TRP A 191 9.67 -15.62 15.01
CA TRP A 191 8.77 -16.49 14.22
C TRP A 191 8.18 -17.58 15.10
N SER A 192 6.95 -17.97 14.81
CA SER A 192 6.41 -19.28 15.20
C SER A 192 6.15 -20.09 13.93
N TYR A 193 6.76 -21.27 13.81
CA TYR A 193 6.66 -22.11 12.61
C TYR A 193 6.48 -23.59 12.95
N THR A 194 5.91 -24.35 12.02
CA THR A 194 5.67 -25.79 12.17
C THR A 194 6.95 -26.58 11.95
N GLN A 195 7.36 -27.39 12.92
CA GLN A 195 8.62 -28.15 12.83
C GLN A 195 8.68 -29.11 11.63
N ALA A 196 7.53 -29.65 11.21
CA ALA A 196 7.44 -30.61 10.12
C ALA A 196 7.59 -29.99 8.72
N THR A 197 7.14 -28.75 8.52
CA THR A 197 7.07 -28.12 7.18
C THR A 197 7.88 -26.83 7.06
N GLY A 198 8.34 -26.24 8.17
CA GLY A 198 9.05 -24.95 8.17
C GLY A 198 8.18 -23.74 7.82
N ILE A 199 6.87 -23.91 7.73
CA ILE A 199 5.91 -22.82 7.41
C ILE A 199 5.70 -21.94 8.63
N VAL A 200 5.82 -20.64 8.44
CA VAL A 200 5.58 -19.63 9.49
C VAL A 200 4.08 -19.46 9.69
N VAL A 201 3.65 -19.65 10.94
CA VAL A 201 2.25 -19.49 11.38
C VAL A 201 2.01 -18.07 11.89
N SER A 202 2.97 -17.50 12.62
CA SER A 202 2.84 -16.13 13.11
C SER A 202 4.19 -15.44 13.29
N VAL A 203 4.16 -14.11 13.19
CA VAL A 203 5.30 -13.22 13.38
C VAL A 203 5.05 -12.32 14.58
N THR A 204 5.99 -12.24 15.51
CA THR A 204 5.97 -11.31 16.64
C THR A 204 7.05 -10.25 16.40
N PRO A 205 6.69 -9.06 15.89
CA PRO A 205 7.67 -7.99 15.68
C PRO A 205 8.27 -7.52 17.01
N ILE A 206 9.57 -7.24 17.01
CA ILE A 206 10.30 -6.68 18.14
C ILE A 206 10.44 -5.17 17.90
N TYR A 207 9.80 -4.39 18.76
CA TYR A 207 9.83 -2.93 18.69
C TYR A 207 10.94 -2.34 19.57
N ASN A 208 11.58 -1.28 19.09
CA ASN A 208 12.57 -0.53 19.84
C ASN A 208 11.88 0.24 20.98
N PRO A 209 12.21 -0.04 22.26
CA PRO A 209 11.56 0.60 23.39
C PRO A 209 11.88 2.11 23.52
N ALA A 210 12.83 2.64 22.74
CA ALA A 210 13.08 4.07 22.66
C ALA A 210 11.93 4.85 21.98
N TYR A 211 11.07 4.16 21.23
CA TYR A 211 9.96 4.77 20.50
C TYR A 211 8.61 4.27 20.99
N THR A 212 7.62 5.14 20.84
CA THR A 212 6.22 4.88 21.19
C THR A 212 5.32 5.31 20.02
N VAL A 213 4.03 4.99 20.10
CA VAL A 213 3.01 5.50 19.16
C VAL A 213 3.02 7.04 19.07
N GLN A 214 3.33 7.74 20.17
CA GLN A 214 3.46 9.21 20.16
C GLN A 214 4.68 9.67 19.33
N ASN A 215 5.78 8.94 19.35
CA ASN A 215 6.95 9.26 18.51
C ASN A 215 6.61 9.10 17.01
N VAL A 216 5.78 8.13 16.64
CA VAL A 216 5.29 8.00 15.25
C VAL A 216 4.53 9.26 14.83
N GLN A 217 3.65 9.80 15.69
CA GLN A 217 2.94 11.05 15.40
C GLN A 217 3.88 12.26 15.28
N ILE A 218 4.92 12.34 16.14
CA ILE A 218 5.94 13.40 16.05
C ILE A 218 6.69 13.31 14.72
N PHE A 219 7.10 12.09 14.34
CA PHE A 219 7.74 11.83 13.06
C PHE A 219 6.85 12.21 11.88
N GLU A 220 5.60 11.76 11.85
CA GLU A 220 4.66 12.07 10.76
C GLU A 220 4.46 13.58 10.61
N ASN A 221 4.34 14.31 11.71
CA ASN A 221 4.23 15.77 11.66
C ASN A 221 5.51 16.43 11.11
N ALA A 222 6.68 15.97 11.55
CA ALA A 222 7.96 16.48 11.07
C ALA A 222 8.19 16.15 9.58
N PHE A 223 7.88 14.93 9.17
CA PHE A 223 7.96 14.47 7.79
C PHE A 223 7.01 15.24 6.87
N ASN A 224 5.74 15.38 7.25
CA ASN A 224 4.75 16.12 6.45
C ASN A 224 5.13 17.59 6.32
N LYS A 225 5.60 18.22 7.40
CA LYS A 225 6.16 19.59 7.36
C LYS A 225 7.32 19.66 6.37
N ALA A 226 8.33 18.80 6.54
CA ALA A 226 9.51 18.77 5.68
C ALA A 226 9.17 18.57 4.21
N TYR A 227 8.30 17.60 3.89
CA TYR A 227 7.86 17.34 2.53
C TYR A 227 7.08 18.51 1.93
N SER A 228 6.21 19.16 2.71
CA SER A 228 5.43 20.34 2.24
C SER A 228 6.30 21.58 2.00
N GLU A 229 7.36 21.76 2.79
CA GLU A 229 8.32 22.85 2.61
C GLU A 229 9.23 22.60 1.40
N ALA A 230 9.70 21.37 1.23
CA ALA A 230 10.48 20.96 0.08
C ALA A 230 9.66 21.02 -1.22
N VAL A 231 8.40 20.58 -1.18
CA VAL A 231 7.54 20.40 -2.36
C VAL A 231 6.22 21.16 -2.17
N PRO A 232 6.24 22.51 -2.22
CA PRO A 232 5.08 23.34 -1.90
C PRO A 232 3.96 23.29 -2.97
N ASN A 233 4.25 22.83 -4.19
CA ASN A 233 3.27 22.65 -5.26
C ASN A 233 3.53 21.35 -6.04
N PRO A 234 3.23 20.18 -5.46
CA PRO A 234 3.57 18.90 -6.08
C PRO A 234 2.90 18.69 -7.43
N ALA A 235 1.66 19.18 -7.62
CA ALA A 235 0.94 19.06 -8.89
C ALA A 235 1.57 19.88 -10.03
N GLY A 236 2.31 20.94 -9.70
CA GLY A 236 2.99 21.81 -10.67
C GLY A 236 4.48 21.48 -10.86
N MET A 237 5.00 20.43 -10.22
CA MET A 237 6.41 20.04 -10.28
C MET A 237 6.58 18.69 -10.99
N SER A 238 7.57 18.60 -11.87
CA SER A 238 8.01 17.33 -12.46
C SER A 238 8.67 16.42 -11.42
N LYS A 239 8.74 15.11 -11.69
CA LYS A 239 9.45 14.15 -10.81
C LYS A 239 10.92 14.54 -10.58
N LEU A 240 11.60 15.07 -11.60
CA LEU A 240 12.95 15.62 -11.48
C LEU A 240 13.02 16.78 -10.47
N GLN A 241 12.09 17.73 -10.56
CA GLN A 241 12.03 18.88 -9.66
C GLN A 241 11.71 18.46 -8.24
N ILE A 242 10.80 17.49 -8.06
CA ILE A 242 10.49 16.92 -6.74
C ILE A 242 11.73 16.22 -6.15
N ALA A 243 12.39 15.36 -6.93
CA ALA A 243 13.59 14.64 -6.50
C ALA A 243 14.71 15.59 -6.02
N ARG A 244 14.93 16.69 -6.75
CA ARG A 244 15.91 17.71 -6.39
C ARG A 244 15.50 18.53 -5.18
N ALA A 245 14.24 18.93 -5.09
CA ALA A 245 13.77 19.74 -3.97
C ALA A 245 13.85 18.97 -2.64
N CYS A 246 13.53 17.67 -2.64
CA CYS A 246 13.74 16.79 -1.49
C CYS A 246 15.22 16.63 -1.13
N HIS A 247 16.10 16.49 -2.13
CA HIS A 247 17.54 16.39 -1.94
C HIS A 247 18.08 17.66 -1.25
N ASP A 248 17.76 18.83 -1.83
CA ASP A 248 18.24 20.12 -1.34
C ASP A 248 17.68 20.40 0.05
N TYR A 249 16.42 20.07 0.32
CA TYR A 249 15.83 20.23 1.64
C TYR A 249 16.63 19.47 2.71
N LEU A 250 16.91 18.18 2.49
CA LEU A 250 17.65 17.37 3.46
C LEU A 250 19.06 17.92 3.69
N ALA A 251 19.80 18.25 2.62
CA ALA A 251 21.13 18.84 2.73
C ALA A 251 21.16 20.21 3.42
N GLN A 252 20.07 20.98 3.39
CA GLN A 252 19.98 22.27 4.11
C GLN A 252 19.61 22.13 5.59
N HIS A 253 18.82 21.11 5.94
CA HIS A 253 18.18 21.00 7.25
C HIS A 253 18.79 19.93 8.15
N MET A 254 19.61 19.04 7.59
CA MET A 254 20.33 18.01 8.32
C MET A 254 21.79 18.40 8.58
N SER A 255 22.42 17.66 9.47
CA SER A 255 23.86 17.70 9.71
C SER A 255 24.39 16.30 9.97
N TYR A 256 25.59 16.01 9.47
CA TYR A 256 26.17 14.68 9.61
C TYR A 256 26.47 14.34 11.08
N ASP A 257 25.94 13.21 11.54
CA ASP A 257 26.17 12.73 12.90
C ASP A 257 27.57 12.13 13.04
N THR A 258 28.50 12.94 13.57
CA THR A 258 29.88 12.51 13.84
C THR A 258 30.01 11.53 15.02
N SER A 259 28.94 11.32 15.81
CA SER A 259 28.90 10.27 16.84
C SER A 259 28.60 8.86 16.30
N LEU A 260 28.14 8.79 15.04
CA LEU A 260 27.82 7.57 14.30
C LEU A 260 26.68 6.71 14.90
N GLN A 261 25.77 7.34 15.64
CA GLN A 261 24.68 6.69 16.36
C GLN A 261 23.30 6.88 15.69
N LYS A 262 23.10 7.98 14.94
CA LYS A 262 21.80 8.38 14.40
C LYS A 262 21.61 7.81 12.99
N ARG A 263 20.93 6.67 12.87
CA ARG A 263 20.81 5.91 11.60
C ARG A 263 19.41 5.87 11.02
N ASP A 264 18.39 6.20 11.81
CA ASP A 264 16.98 6.09 11.46
C ASP A 264 16.39 7.38 10.88
N VAL A 265 15.22 7.24 10.25
CA VAL A 265 14.49 8.37 9.63
C VAL A 265 13.86 9.31 10.65
N TYR A 266 13.62 8.85 11.89
CA TYR A 266 13.10 9.69 12.97
C TYR A 266 14.13 10.76 13.33
N SER A 267 15.38 10.37 13.54
CA SER A 267 16.50 11.26 13.83
C SER A 267 16.71 12.27 12.69
N ALA A 268 16.56 11.82 11.44
CA ALA A 268 16.69 12.69 10.28
C ALA A 268 15.66 13.83 10.27
N PHE A 269 14.36 13.54 10.40
CA PHE A 269 13.32 14.57 10.31
C PHE A 269 13.03 15.30 11.62
N VAL A 270 13.14 14.61 12.76
CA VAL A 270 12.78 15.18 14.07
C VAL A 270 13.98 15.87 14.72
N GLU A 271 15.18 15.30 14.59
CA GLU A 271 16.39 15.84 15.22
C GLU A 271 17.29 16.62 14.25
N GLY A 272 17.08 16.48 12.92
CA GLY A 272 17.88 17.17 11.91
C GLY A 272 19.31 16.65 11.83
N THR A 273 19.53 15.36 12.11
CA THR A 273 20.87 14.76 12.05
C THR A 273 20.83 13.26 11.75
N GLY A 274 21.86 12.76 11.09
CA GLY A 274 22.02 11.34 10.79
C GLY A 274 23.37 11.02 10.19
N VAL A 275 23.75 9.75 10.18
CA VAL A 275 24.80 9.23 9.29
C VAL A 275 24.23 8.94 7.90
N CYS A 276 25.04 8.46 6.97
CA CYS A 276 24.64 8.11 5.60
C CYS A 276 23.34 7.28 5.51
N GLN A 277 23.11 6.37 6.46
CA GLN A 277 21.86 5.62 6.58
C GLN A 277 20.64 6.50 6.85
N GLY A 278 20.72 7.44 7.80
CA GLY A 278 19.62 8.36 8.12
C GLY A 278 19.26 9.26 6.93
N TYR A 279 20.26 9.81 6.23
CA TYR A 279 20.06 10.59 5.00
C TYR A 279 19.37 9.76 3.92
N SER A 280 19.86 8.55 3.68
CA SER A 280 19.34 7.68 2.62
C SER A 280 17.91 7.23 2.89
N LEU A 281 17.59 6.88 4.14
CA LEU A 281 16.24 6.50 4.56
C LEU A 281 15.28 7.70 4.48
N ALA A 282 15.74 8.91 4.84
CA ALA A 282 14.95 10.13 4.72
C ALA A 282 14.64 10.48 3.26
N TYR A 283 15.64 10.39 2.39
CA TYR A 283 15.43 10.61 0.96
C TYR A 283 14.52 9.54 0.35
N GLY A 284 14.72 8.26 0.70
CA GLY A 284 13.84 7.16 0.31
C GLY A 284 12.38 7.37 0.76
N ALA A 285 12.16 7.82 2.00
CA ALA A 285 10.82 8.15 2.50
C ALA A 285 10.14 9.26 1.67
N MET A 286 10.89 10.31 1.29
CA MET A 286 10.39 11.38 0.42
C MET A 286 10.09 10.87 -1.00
N MET A 287 10.95 10.03 -1.58
CA MET A 287 10.73 9.46 -2.93
C MET A 287 9.50 8.55 -2.96
N LYS A 288 9.32 7.74 -1.92
CA LYS A 288 8.13 6.92 -1.72
C LYS A 288 6.86 7.77 -1.69
N ARG A 289 6.86 8.86 -0.91
CA ARG A 289 5.73 9.81 -0.82
C ARG A 289 5.41 10.46 -2.17
N ALA A 290 6.44 10.72 -2.98
CA ALA A 290 6.34 11.31 -4.31
C ALA A 290 5.93 10.31 -5.42
N GLY A 291 5.87 9.00 -5.14
CA GLY A 291 5.65 7.98 -6.17
C GLY A 291 6.80 7.91 -7.20
N ILE A 292 8.03 8.20 -6.74
CA ILE A 292 9.26 8.06 -7.52
C ILE A 292 9.89 6.72 -7.09
N PRO A 293 10.01 5.73 -8.00
CA PRO A 293 10.69 4.49 -7.68
C PRO A 293 12.12 4.77 -7.22
N PHE A 294 12.54 4.13 -6.14
CA PHE A 294 13.86 4.29 -5.55
C PHE A 294 14.36 2.94 -5.03
N ASP A 295 15.66 2.87 -4.83
CA ASP A 295 16.35 1.74 -4.21
C ASP A 295 17.56 2.26 -3.42
N TYR A 296 18.17 1.40 -2.61
CA TYR A 296 19.36 1.71 -1.84
C TYR A 296 20.61 1.11 -2.50
N VAL A 297 21.72 1.83 -2.36
CA VAL A 297 23.04 1.37 -2.79
C VAL A 297 23.94 1.33 -1.58
N ASN A 298 24.67 0.23 -1.41
CA ASN A 298 25.61 0.07 -0.31
C ASN A 298 27.01 -0.25 -0.83
N SER A 299 28.03 0.23 -0.13
CA SER A 299 29.42 -0.19 -0.33
C SER A 299 30.01 -0.56 1.02
N THR A 300 30.20 -1.86 1.24
CA THR A 300 30.86 -2.38 2.45
C THR A 300 32.30 -1.86 2.55
N ALA A 301 32.99 -1.72 1.41
CA ALA A 301 34.36 -1.24 1.35
C ALA A 301 34.50 0.23 1.79
N MET A 302 33.45 1.03 1.57
CA MET A 302 33.38 2.43 2.00
C MET A 302 32.65 2.61 3.34
N ASN A 303 31.97 1.57 3.84
CA ASN A 303 31.00 1.68 4.93
C ASN A 303 30.00 2.82 4.67
N HIS A 304 29.45 2.85 3.45
CA HIS A 304 28.61 3.94 2.95
C HIS A 304 27.34 3.43 2.28
N MET A 305 26.27 4.23 2.35
CA MET A 305 24.99 3.96 1.73
C MET A 305 24.37 5.24 1.19
N TRP A 306 23.75 5.13 0.03
CA TRP A 306 23.06 6.21 -0.67
C TRP A 306 21.88 5.64 -1.48
N ASN A 307 21.26 6.46 -2.33
CA ASN A 307 20.07 6.06 -3.08
C ASN A 307 20.33 5.97 -4.58
N VAL A 308 19.47 5.24 -5.27
CA VAL A 308 19.20 5.39 -6.70
C VAL A 308 17.72 5.64 -6.90
N ILE A 309 17.37 6.43 -7.91
CA ILE A 309 15.97 6.74 -8.25
C ILE A 309 15.70 6.57 -9.73
N GLN A 310 14.45 6.25 -10.08
CA GLN A 310 14.02 6.11 -11.47
C GLN A 310 13.28 7.36 -11.95
N LEU A 311 13.82 8.02 -12.97
CA LEU A 311 13.21 9.15 -13.67
C LEU A 311 13.11 8.80 -15.16
N ASP A 312 11.90 8.97 -15.72
CA ASP A 312 11.62 8.70 -17.14
C ASP A 312 12.15 7.33 -17.62
N GLY A 313 11.94 6.30 -16.79
CA GLY A 313 12.36 4.91 -17.05
C GLY A 313 13.84 4.61 -16.83
N ASN A 314 14.67 5.60 -16.47
CA ASN A 314 16.12 5.44 -16.28
C ASN A 314 16.51 5.62 -14.80
N TRP A 315 17.46 4.82 -14.32
CA TRP A 315 17.98 4.89 -12.95
C TRP A 315 19.20 5.80 -12.85
N TYR A 316 19.30 6.54 -11.74
CA TYR A 316 20.40 7.45 -11.45
C TYR A 316 20.75 7.42 -9.97
N HIS A 317 22.03 7.60 -9.63
CA HIS A 317 22.48 7.73 -8.25
C HIS A 317 22.17 9.10 -7.66
N VAL A 318 21.83 9.10 -6.37
CA VAL A 318 21.66 10.30 -5.56
C VAL A 318 22.30 10.08 -4.19
N ASP A 319 23.31 10.88 -3.85
CA ASP A 319 23.98 10.84 -2.55
C ASP A 319 23.91 12.18 -1.83
N VAL A 320 22.80 12.37 -1.10
CA VAL A 320 22.56 13.55 -0.26
C VAL A 320 23.65 13.73 0.79
N THR A 321 24.21 12.63 1.30
CA THR A 321 25.19 12.66 2.40
C THR A 321 26.49 13.31 1.96
N TRP A 322 26.97 12.97 0.77
CA TRP A 322 28.23 13.52 0.23
C TRP A 322 28.04 14.87 -0.44
N ASP A 323 26.80 15.20 -0.82
CA ASP A 323 26.41 16.53 -1.26
C ASP A 323 26.13 17.51 -0.10
N ASP A 324 25.98 17.01 1.13
CA ASP A 324 26.03 17.78 2.38
C ASP A 324 27.49 17.94 2.89
N PRO A 325 28.06 19.16 2.87
CA PRO A 325 29.46 19.39 3.18
C PRO A 325 29.80 19.19 4.67
N THR A 326 30.84 18.40 4.96
CA THR A 326 31.44 18.29 6.30
C THR A 326 32.77 19.06 6.41
N VAL A 327 33.05 19.85 7.45
CA VAL A 327 32.15 20.26 8.56
C VAL A 327 30.92 21.02 8.05
N ASP A 328 29.79 20.78 8.70
CA ASP A 328 28.49 21.34 8.32
C ASP A 328 28.54 22.87 8.20
N ARG A 329 28.03 23.35 7.06
CA ARG A 329 27.89 24.76 6.73
C ARG A 329 26.43 25.06 6.46
N LEU A 330 25.83 25.83 7.37
CA LEU A 330 24.40 26.10 7.41
C LEU A 330 23.86 26.55 6.03
N GLY A 331 22.92 25.78 5.49
CA GLY A 331 22.23 26.05 4.23
C GLY A 331 23.06 25.75 2.97
N TYR A 332 24.24 25.12 3.09
CA TYR A 332 25.08 24.76 1.96
C TYR A 332 24.70 23.39 1.38
N VAL A 333 24.33 23.39 0.11
CA VAL A 333 24.05 22.19 -0.69
C VAL A 333 25.03 22.12 -1.85
N ARG A 334 25.48 20.90 -2.18
CA ARG A 334 26.18 20.59 -3.43
C ARG A 334 25.29 19.66 -4.27
N HIS A 335 25.70 19.42 -5.52
CA HIS A 335 25.00 18.51 -6.43
C HIS A 335 25.98 17.65 -7.22
N ASN A 336 27.16 17.39 -6.66
CA ASN A 336 28.22 16.63 -7.30
C ASN A 336 27.81 15.17 -7.50
N TYR A 337 26.91 14.67 -6.65
CA TYR A 337 26.46 13.28 -6.62
C TYR A 337 24.95 13.15 -6.83
N PHE A 338 24.32 14.18 -7.40
CA PHE A 338 22.90 14.21 -7.71
C PHE A 338 22.63 13.85 -9.18
N LEU A 339 21.91 12.74 -9.38
CA LEU A 339 21.52 12.16 -10.68
C LEU A 339 22.69 11.73 -11.56
N ASN A 340 23.70 11.11 -10.96
CA ASN A 340 24.86 10.60 -11.70
C ASN A 340 24.61 9.20 -12.29
N SER A 341 25.18 8.95 -13.46
CA SER A 341 25.36 7.60 -14.00
C SER A 341 26.40 6.79 -13.21
N ASP A 342 26.42 5.47 -13.39
CA ASP A 342 27.46 4.55 -12.87
C ASP A 342 28.86 5.05 -13.23
N THR A 343 29.03 5.55 -14.47
CA THR A 343 30.32 6.05 -14.97
C THR A 343 30.73 7.33 -14.27
N LYS A 344 29.78 8.25 -14.04
CA LYS A 344 30.05 9.54 -13.41
C LYS A 344 30.32 9.38 -11.91
N ILE A 345 29.49 8.63 -11.19
CA ILE A 345 29.66 8.45 -9.74
C ILE A 345 30.95 7.67 -9.41
N GLY A 346 31.33 6.69 -10.24
CA GLY A 346 32.57 5.93 -10.07
C GLY A 346 33.83 6.60 -10.64
N SER A 347 33.72 7.81 -11.20
CA SER A 347 34.83 8.43 -11.95
C SER A 347 36.04 8.81 -11.10
N GLU A 348 35.86 8.95 -9.78
CA GLU A 348 36.92 9.28 -8.83
C GLU A 348 37.66 8.03 -8.31
N GLY A 349 37.24 6.82 -8.73
CA GLY A 349 37.86 5.57 -8.30
C GLY A 349 37.85 5.42 -6.78
N LYS A 350 39.01 5.08 -6.20
CA LYS A 350 39.13 4.86 -4.74
C LYS A 350 39.00 6.14 -3.89
N ASP A 351 39.05 7.31 -4.53
CA ASP A 351 38.91 8.59 -3.83
C ASP A 351 37.43 9.05 -3.76
N GLY A 352 36.51 8.36 -4.45
CA GLY A 352 35.07 8.63 -4.42
C GLY A 352 34.23 7.37 -4.20
N HIS A 353 33.16 7.17 -4.98
CA HIS A 353 32.31 5.97 -4.88
C HIS A 353 32.93 4.77 -5.60
N TYR A 354 33.10 3.64 -4.89
CA TYR A 354 33.65 2.40 -5.44
C TYR A 354 33.10 1.15 -4.75
N GLU A 355 33.20 0.01 -5.44
CA GLU A 355 32.85 -1.32 -4.91
C GLU A 355 31.44 -1.39 -4.29
N TRP A 356 30.46 -0.83 -4.97
CA TRP A 356 29.07 -0.82 -4.52
C TRP A 356 28.25 -1.99 -5.04
N THR A 357 27.20 -2.32 -4.30
CA THR A 357 26.19 -3.32 -4.65
C THR A 357 24.84 -2.63 -4.81
N THR A 358 24.16 -2.91 -5.92
CA THR A 358 22.82 -2.41 -6.22
C THR A 358 22.11 -3.36 -7.18
N ALA A 359 20.78 -3.44 -7.08
CA ALA A 359 19.95 -4.18 -8.04
C ALA A 359 19.70 -3.40 -9.35
N GLN A 360 19.99 -2.10 -9.37
CA GLN A 360 19.65 -1.20 -10.47
C GLN A 360 20.87 -0.80 -11.30
N ASN A 361 20.72 -0.74 -12.62
CA ASN A 361 21.78 -0.29 -13.52
C ASN A 361 21.59 1.20 -13.88
N CYS A 362 22.54 2.06 -13.52
CA CYS A 362 22.46 3.50 -13.73
C CYS A 362 23.24 3.93 -14.99
N THR A 363 22.85 3.42 -16.17
CA THR A 363 23.64 3.60 -17.41
C THR A 363 23.39 4.93 -18.14
N SER A 364 22.33 5.67 -17.81
CA SER A 364 21.98 6.91 -18.50
C SER A 364 22.88 8.07 -18.06
N THR A 365 23.54 8.73 -19.01
CA THR A 365 24.41 9.89 -18.75
C THR A 365 23.68 11.23 -18.87
N THR A 366 22.34 11.22 -18.87
CA THR A 366 21.49 12.39 -19.20
C THR A 366 21.80 13.59 -18.32
N TYR A 367 22.08 13.37 -17.03
CA TYR A 367 22.27 14.43 -16.03
C TYR A 367 23.73 14.60 -15.57
N ASP A 368 24.68 13.82 -16.10
CA ASP A 368 26.10 13.86 -15.69
C ASP A 368 26.76 15.24 -15.87
N ASN A 369 26.19 16.07 -16.76
CA ASN A 369 26.64 17.43 -17.06
C ASN A 369 25.51 18.46 -16.88
N ALA A 370 24.50 18.16 -16.07
CA ALA A 370 23.42 19.09 -15.79
C ALA A 370 23.95 20.38 -15.14
N TYR A 371 23.22 21.49 -15.30
CA TYR A 371 23.73 22.82 -14.91
C TYR A 371 24.03 22.95 -13.40
N TRP A 372 23.40 22.13 -12.55
CA TRP A 372 23.65 22.10 -11.11
C TRP A 372 25.01 21.50 -10.73
N GLN A 373 25.62 20.68 -11.61
CA GLN A 373 26.96 20.11 -11.44
C GLN A 373 28.06 21.20 -11.40
N GLY A 374 27.74 22.44 -11.81
CA GLY A 374 28.67 23.57 -11.87
C GLY A 374 28.87 24.34 -10.55
N GLY A 375 28.33 23.85 -9.43
CA GLY A 375 28.46 24.50 -8.12
C GLY A 375 27.56 25.73 -7.99
N VAL A 376 26.25 25.49 -7.85
CA VAL A 376 25.23 26.50 -7.53
C VAL A 376 24.75 26.33 -6.08
N SER A 377 23.89 27.23 -5.57
CA SER A 377 23.20 27.01 -4.30
C SER A 377 22.13 25.91 -4.40
N ALA A 378 21.40 25.67 -3.30
CA ALA A 378 20.08 25.04 -3.37
C ALA A 378 19.21 25.69 -4.46
N ILE A 379 18.41 24.87 -5.14
CA ILE A 379 17.58 25.24 -6.28
C ILE A 379 16.11 25.13 -5.89
N PHE A 380 15.37 26.24 -6.02
CA PHE A 380 13.93 26.28 -5.73
C PHE A 380 13.14 26.42 -7.01
N THR A 381 12.24 25.48 -7.28
CA THR A 381 11.31 25.55 -8.41
C THR A 381 10.04 26.29 -8.00
N ILE A 382 9.77 27.43 -8.64
CA ILE A 382 8.61 28.29 -8.33
C ILE A 382 7.93 28.63 -9.66
N ASP A 383 6.64 28.32 -9.78
CA ASP A 383 5.83 28.54 -10.99
C ASP A 383 6.52 28.00 -12.27
N GLY A 384 7.12 26.80 -12.17
CA GLY A 384 7.79 26.12 -13.29
C GLY A 384 9.18 26.66 -13.65
N LYS A 385 9.75 27.57 -12.87
CA LYS A 385 11.10 28.14 -13.07
C LYS A 385 12.02 27.82 -11.91
N ASP A 386 13.29 27.59 -12.19
CA ASP A 386 14.29 27.25 -11.18
C ASP A 386 15.06 28.50 -10.73
N TYR A 387 15.16 28.72 -9.42
CA TYR A 387 15.87 29.85 -8.81
C TYR A 387 17.06 29.37 -8.00
N TYR A 388 18.24 29.92 -8.25
CA TYR A 388 19.49 29.57 -7.57
C TYR A 388 20.52 30.70 -7.62
N LEU A 389 21.48 30.66 -6.69
CA LEU A 389 22.66 31.50 -6.75
C LEU A 389 23.73 30.85 -7.62
N LYS A 390 24.26 31.63 -8.56
CA LYS A 390 25.43 31.30 -9.36
C LYS A 390 26.64 32.01 -8.76
N TYR A 391 27.66 31.23 -8.42
CA TYR A 391 28.88 31.73 -7.80
C TYR A 391 29.93 32.13 -8.86
N PRO A 392 30.86 33.03 -8.52
CA PRO A 392 31.91 33.46 -9.44
C PRO A 392 32.88 32.31 -9.78
N THR A 393 33.13 32.09 -11.06
CA THR A 393 33.97 30.99 -11.60
C THR A 393 35.41 31.41 -11.95
N SER A 394 35.78 32.69 -11.79
CA SER A 394 37.12 33.20 -12.13
C SER A 394 37.76 34.01 -10.98
N GLY A 395 39.07 33.83 -10.81
CA GLY A 395 39.84 34.15 -9.60
C GLY A 395 40.03 35.62 -9.20
N ASN A 396 39.14 36.52 -9.61
CA ASN A 396 39.07 37.91 -9.12
C ASN A 396 37.63 38.48 -9.07
N SER A 397 36.59 37.68 -9.35
CA SER A 397 35.20 38.13 -9.24
C SER A 397 34.61 37.76 -7.88
N PHE A 398 33.93 38.71 -7.24
CA PHE A 398 33.14 38.53 -6.02
C PHE A 398 31.64 38.72 -6.30
N GLU A 399 31.28 38.76 -7.58
CA GLU A 399 29.91 38.96 -8.03
C GLU A 399 29.14 37.64 -7.94
N ASN A 400 28.00 37.70 -7.26
CA ASN A 400 27.05 36.61 -7.10
C ASN A 400 25.77 37.01 -7.83
N LEU A 401 25.17 36.04 -8.53
CA LEU A 401 23.95 36.26 -9.30
C LEU A 401 22.84 35.37 -8.76
N LEU A 402 21.72 35.95 -8.36
CA LEU A 402 20.47 35.21 -8.23
C LEU A 402 19.87 35.06 -9.62
N VAL A 403 19.77 33.81 -10.09
CA VAL A 403 19.36 33.46 -11.45
C VAL A 403 17.99 32.80 -11.39
N CYS A 404 17.14 33.14 -12.36
CA CYS A 404 15.92 32.42 -12.70
C CYS A 404 16.14 31.68 -14.02
N ARG A 405 15.93 30.37 -14.04
CA ARG A 405 16.09 29.50 -15.21
C ARG A 405 14.73 28.97 -15.66
N SER A 406 14.44 29.09 -16.95
CA SER A 406 13.27 28.49 -17.60
C SER A 406 13.73 27.71 -18.84
N GLY A 407 13.70 26.38 -18.77
CA GLY A 407 14.36 25.51 -19.75
C GLY A 407 15.87 25.76 -19.74
N ASP A 408 16.43 26.16 -20.89
CA ASP A 408 17.85 26.50 -21.03
C ASP A 408 18.17 28.00 -20.94
N LYS A 409 17.16 28.84 -20.72
CA LYS A 409 17.33 30.28 -20.62
C LYS A 409 17.52 30.68 -19.16
N GLU A 410 18.57 31.45 -18.88
CA GLU A 410 18.87 32.05 -17.58
C GLU A 410 18.66 33.57 -17.64
N GLU A 411 17.97 34.13 -16.64
CA GLU A 411 17.81 35.57 -16.42
C GLU A 411 18.32 35.93 -15.02
N THR A 412 19.06 37.05 -14.91
CA THR A 412 19.49 37.57 -13.61
C THR A 412 18.33 38.29 -12.92
N VAL A 413 17.94 37.79 -11.75
CA VAL A 413 16.94 38.41 -10.87
C VAL A 413 17.58 39.50 -10.02
N ALA A 414 18.73 39.20 -9.41
CA ALA A 414 19.50 40.14 -8.61
C ALA A 414 21.01 39.87 -8.71
N ALA A 415 21.81 40.92 -8.60
CA ALA A 415 23.27 40.83 -8.52
C ALA A 415 23.78 41.54 -7.26
N PHE A 416 24.82 40.99 -6.66
CA PHE A 416 25.49 41.58 -5.50
C PHE A 416 26.96 41.16 -5.41
N THR A 417 27.77 41.96 -4.73
CA THR A 417 29.19 41.69 -4.49
C THR A 417 29.39 41.38 -3.01
N ALA A 418 30.02 40.24 -2.69
CA ALA A 418 30.29 39.84 -1.31
C ALA A 418 31.76 39.42 -1.16
N LYS A 419 32.48 40.09 -0.25
CA LYS A 419 33.93 39.89 -0.05
C LYS A 419 34.25 39.59 1.41
N TRP A 420 34.49 38.31 1.72
CA TRP A 420 34.88 37.85 3.05
C TRP A 420 36.35 38.16 3.32
N LEU A 421 36.60 39.12 4.20
CA LEU A 421 37.95 39.57 4.54
C LEU A 421 38.64 38.57 5.46
N ALA A 422 39.93 38.35 5.21
CA ALA A 422 40.80 37.61 6.11
C ALA A 422 41.48 38.56 7.10
N SER A 423 41.88 38.05 8.27
CA SER A 423 42.52 38.82 9.33
C SER A 423 43.83 39.51 8.92
N ASN A 424 44.50 39.01 7.87
CA ASN A 424 45.72 39.60 7.31
C ASN A 424 45.47 40.70 6.26
N GLY A 425 44.22 41.15 6.08
CA GLY A 425 43.83 42.13 5.07
C GLY A 425 43.63 41.53 3.66
N GLY A 426 43.82 40.22 3.50
CA GLY A 426 43.45 39.46 2.31
C GLY A 426 41.96 39.15 2.25
N TYR A 427 41.56 38.24 1.37
CA TYR A 427 40.19 37.79 1.22
C TYR A 427 40.12 36.30 0.90
N TRP A 428 39.05 35.67 1.33
CA TRP A 428 38.76 34.27 0.99
C TRP A 428 38.23 34.16 -0.44
N GLN A 429 38.63 33.10 -1.13
CA GLN A 429 38.18 32.79 -2.48
C GLN A 429 36.85 32.02 -2.42
N GLY A 430 35.93 32.32 -3.34
CA GLY A 430 34.61 31.69 -3.43
C GLY A 430 33.50 32.48 -2.73
N SER A 431 32.30 31.90 -2.70
CA SER A 431 31.11 32.50 -2.11
C SER A 431 30.56 31.69 -0.94
N TYR A 432 30.23 32.39 0.14
CA TYR A 432 29.59 31.84 1.33
C TYR A 432 28.15 32.33 1.50
N SER A 433 27.56 32.81 0.40
CA SER A 433 26.13 33.10 0.29
C SER A 433 25.35 31.81 0.12
N ARG A 434 24.21 31.68 0.79
CA ARG A 434 23.29 30.53 0.68
C ARG A 434 21.91 31.00 0.30
N LEU A 435 21.16 30.16 -0.41
CA LEU A 435 19.80 30.47 -0.83
C LEU A 435 18.83 29.63 -0.01
N SER A 436 17.78 30.25 0.50
CA SER A 436 16.65 29.58 1.13
C SER A 436 15.34 30.12 0.58
N TYR A 437 14.30 29.31 0.62
CA TYR A 437 12.95 29.68 0.21
C TYR A 437 12.01 29.45 1.37
N TYR A 438 11.33 30.52 1.79
CA TYR A 438 10.40 30.49 2.89
C TYR A 438 9.25 31.46 2.62
N ASP A 439 8.03 31.03 2.90
CA ASP A 439 6.82 31.85 2.75
C ASP A 439 6.70 32.59 1.39
N GLY A 440 6.99 31.88 0.29
CA GLY A 440 6.85 32.46 -1.06
C GLY A 440 7.96 33.43 -1.45
N ARG A 441 9.05 33.53 -0.68
CA ARG A 441 10.13 34.49 -0.89
C ARG A 441 11.49 33.80 -0.84
N LEU A 442 12.45 34.35 -1.58
CA LEU A 442 13.83 33.88 -1.62
C LEU A 442 14.69 34.71 -0.67
N TYR A 443 15.56 34.05 0.09
CA TYR A 443 16.46 34.69 1.06
C TYR A 443 17.90 34.27 0.82
N PHE A 444 18.82 35.22 0.90
CA PHE A 444 20.26 34.95 0.76
C PHE A 444 21.11 35.97 1.52
N ASN A 445 22.34 35.61 1.86
CA ASN A 445 23.25 36.49 2.59
C ASN A 445 24.37 37.09 1.74
N ASP A 446 24.87 38.28 2.11
CA ASP A 446 26.26 38.67 1.82
C ASP A 446 27.15 38.40 3.06
N THR A 447 28.20 39.19 3.29
CA THR A 447 29.07 39.05 4.45
C THR A 447 28.39 39.39 5.79
N ASN A 448 27.36 40.25 5.80
CA ASN A 448 26.74 40.80 7.02
C ASN A 448 25.21 40.93 6.94
N ASN A 449 24.64 41.01 5.74
CA ASN A 449 23.22 41.23 5.49
C ASN A 449 22.53 39.94 5.06
N ILE A 450 21.27 39.80 5.44
CA ILE A 450 20.31 38.87 4.85
C ILE A 450 19.39 39.69 3.95
N TYR A 451 19.31 39.27 2.69
CA TYR A 451 18.44 39.82 1.67
C TYR A 451 17.21 38.96 1.47
N ARG A 452 16.15 39.60 0.98
CA ARG A 452 14.91 38.98 0.52
C ARG A 452 14.61 39.44 -0.90
N VAL A 453 14.12 38.53 -1.74
CA VAL A 453 13.64 38.78 -3.09
C VAL A 453 12.26 38.14 -3.28
N ASP A 454 11.35 38.86 -3.93
CA ASP A 454 10.08 38.30 -4.41
C ASP A 454 10.30 37.65 -5.80
N PRO A 455 10.16 36.33 -5.94
CA PRO A 455 10.35 35.65 -7.21
C PRO A 455 9.32 36.04 -8.28
N LYS A 456 8.19 36.67 -7.91
CA LYS A 456 7.14 37.11 -8.84
C LYS A 456 7.32 38.52 -9.40
N ALA A 457 8.29 39.28 -8.88
CA ALA A 457 8.59 40.60 -9.41
C ALA A 457 9.18 40.48 -10.83
N ALA A 458 8.98 41.52 -11.66
CA ALA A 458 9.49 41.55 -13.03
C ALA A 458 11.03 41.40 -13.07
N SER A 459 11.54 40.62 -14.03
CA SER A 459 12.99 40.46 -14.22
C SER A 459 13.64 41.78 -14.65
N GLY A 460 14.85 42.07 -14.14
CA GLY A 460 15.62 43.28 -14.45
C GLY A 460 15.42 44.48 -13.51
N THR A 461 14.53 44.41 -12.51
CA THR A 461 14.46 45.38 -11.41
C THR A 461 15.25 44.89 -10.18
N ASP A 462 16.15 45.70 -9.60
CA ASP A 462 16.84 45.37 -8.35
C ASP A 462 15.84 45.38 -7.18
N ASN A 463 15.18 44.23 -6.99
CA ASN A 463 14.09 44.03 -6.05
C ASN A 463 14.55 43.44 -4.70
N LYS A 464 15.88 43.32 -4.48
CA LYS A 464 16.43 42.82 -3.22
C LYS A 464 16.21 43.84 -2.10
N LYS A 465 15.67 43.39 -0.97
CA LYS A 465 15.51 44.18 0.26
C LYS A 465 16.38 43.57 1.36
N VAL A 466 17.12 44.38 2.11
CA VAL A 466 17.80 43.93 3.33
C VAL A 466 16.73 43.68 4.39
N VAL A 467 16.64 42.46 4.91
CA VAL A 467 15.71 42.09 6.00
C VAL A 467 16.40 42.04 7.35
N TYR A 468 17.70 41.76 7.39
CA TYR A 468 18.48 41.75 8.62
C TYR A 468 19.93 42.12 8.33
N THR A 469 20.59 42.83 9.25
CA THR A 469 22.02 43.15 9.19
C THR A 469 22.67 42.71 10.49
N TYR A 470 23.56 41.73 10.41
CA TYR A 470 24.40 41.30 11.52
C TYR A 470 25.44 42.36 11.87
N THR A 471 25.41 42.84 13.12
CA THR A 471 26.33 43.86 13.65
C THR A 471 27.21 43.35 14.78
N GLY A 472 27.26 42.03 15.00
CA GLY A 472 28.12 41.45 16.03
C GLY A 472 29.60 41.44 15.63
N ASP A 473 30.46 41.21 16.61
CA ASP A 473 31.93 41.23 16.49
C ASP A 473 32.55 39.84 16.24
N ALA A 474 31.73 38.78 16.15
CA ALA A 474 32.18 37.41 15.94
C ALA A 474 32.61 37.08 14.49
N GLY A 475 32.64 38.08 13.60
CA GLY A 475 33.12 37.98 12.22
C GLY A 475 32.01 38.13 11.17
N SER A 476 32.12 37.40 10.06
CA SER A 476 31.20 37.48 8.91
C SER A 476 30.28 36.27 8.81
N LEU A 477 29.20 36.41 8.04
CA LEU A 477 28.24 35.35 7.72
C LEU A 477 28.84 34.35 6.73
N TYR A 478 29.08 33.12 7.15
CA TYR A 478 29.58 32.02 6.30
C TYR A 478 28.51 30.97 5.95
N GLY A 479 27.24 31.26 6.28
CA GLY A 479 26.07 30.45 5.95
C GLY A 479 24.80 31.11 6.48
N SER A 480 23.67 30.83 5.83
CA SER A 480 22.35 31.28 6.27
C SER A 480 21.26 30.31 5.83
N LEU A 481 20.20 30.22 6.62
CA LEU A 481 19.00 29.46 6.33
C LEU A 481 17.80 30.18 6.97
N VAL A 482 16.80 30.52 6.16
CA VAL A 482 15.52 31.04 6.67
C VAL A 482 14.50 29.89 6.66
N CYS A 483 14.04 29.53 7.86
CA CYS A 483 13.05 28.48 8.10
C CYS A 483 12.39 28.71 9.47
N ASP A 484 11.22 28.11 9.72
CA ASP A 484 10.52 28.20 11.03
C ASP A 484 10.33 29.63 11.58
N ASP A 485 10.00 30.59 10.71
CA ASP A 485 9.91 32.03 11.03
C ASP A 485 11.18 32.63 11.65
N LYS A 486 12.34 32.01 11.39
CA LYS A 486 13.64 32.42 11.91
C LYS A 486 14.65 32.61 10.80
N ILE A 487 15.59 33.50 11.05
CA ILE A 487 16.85 33.64 10.33
C ILE A 487 17.90 32.89 11.14
N ARG A 488 18.37 31.75 10.62
CA ARG A 488 19.53 31.05 11.15
C ARG A 488 20.78 31.52 10.40
N MET A 489 21.81 31.91 11.14
CA MET A 489 23.07 32.43 10.61
C MET A 489 24.25 31.67 11.18
N GLN A 490 25.27 31.41 10.37
CA GLN A 490 26.56 30.91 10.83
C GLN A 490 27.59 32.03 10.72
N VAL A 491 28.05 32.55 11.87
CA VAL A 491 29.04 33.65 11.94
C VAL A 491 30.40 33.13 12.35
N SER A 492 31.47 33.63 11.73
CA SER A 492 32.83 33.24 12.12
C SER A 492 33.86 34.29 11.72
N PRO A 493 35.04 34.36 12.36
CA PRO A 493 36.17 35.14 11.87
C PRO A 493 36.72 34.62 10.53
N SER A 494 36.60 33.32 10.26
CA SER A 494 37.12 32.69 9.04
C SER A 494 36.27 31.48 8.59
N PRO A 495 36.26 31.12 7.29
CA PRO A 495 35.50 29.97 6.78
C PRO A 495 36.07 28.61 7.20
N ASN A 496 37.24 28.60 7.85
CA ASN A 496 37.94 27.39 8.29
C ASN A 496 37.64 27.06 9.76
N GLU A 497 36.91 27.93 10.46
CA GLU A 497 36.44 27.72 11.82
C GLU A 497 34.98 27.25 11.81
N ALA A 498 34.55 26.47 12.81
CA ALA A 498 33.21 25.87 12.85
C ALA A 498 32.06 26.90 12.88
N GLY A 499 32.36 28.16 13.20
CA GLY A 499 31.39 29.25 13.30
C GLY A 499 30.40 29.09 14.45
N THR A 500 29.85 30.21 14.92
CA THR A 500 28.77 30.24 15.91
C THR A 500 27.44 30.32 15.17
N ARG A 501 26.47 29.47 15.54
CA ARG A 501 25.09 29.58 15.05
C ARG A 501 24.33 30.60 15.87
N ILE A 502 23.69 31.53 15.19
CA ILE A 502 22.82 32.56 15.77
C ILE A 502 21.45 32.41 15.12
N GLU A 503 20.40 32.46 15.93
CA GLU A 503 19.01 32.53 15.45
C GLU A 503 18.44 33.89 15.81
N GLU A 504 17.82 34.54 14.82
CA GLU A 504 17.04 35.76 15.02
C GLU A 504 15.63 35.53 14.49
N PRO A 505 14.58 36.12 15.10
CA PRO A 505 13.25 36.07 14.51
C PRO A 505 13.26 36.76 13.14
N LEU A 506 12.60 36.15 12.15
CA LEU A 506 12.41 36.79 10.85
C LEU A 506 11.57 38.07 11.03
N PRO A 507 12.07 39.26 10.66
CA PRO A 507 11.34 40.50 10.91
C PRO A 507 9.98 40.52 10.20
N THR A 508 8.90 40.50 10.98
CA THR A 508 7.54 40.62 10.48
C THR A 508 7.14 42.10 10.45
N GLY A 509 6.86 42.64 9.27
CA GLY A 509 6.25 43.97 9.15
C GLY A 509 4.84 44.03 9.80
N ALA A 510 4.67 44.85 10.83
CA ALA A 510 3.40 45.41 11.35
C ALA A 510 2.12 44.53 11.30
N ILE A 511 2.18 43.27 11.73
CA ILE A 511 1.00 42.47 12.11
C ILE A 511 1.28 42.01 13.53
N LYS A 512 0.50 42.49 14.51
CA LYS A 512 0.82 42.24 15.92
C LYS A 512 0.18 40.98 16.48
N ASP A 513 -1.12 40.73 16.24
CA ASP A 513 -1.79 39.54 16.80
C ASP A 513 -2.94 39.04 15.92
N VAL A 514 -2.93 37.73 15.61
CA VAL A 514 -4.05 36.99 15.02
C VAL A 514 -4.49 35.95 16.05
N THR A 515 -5.72 36.06 16.55
CA THR A 515 -6.29 35.06 17.47
C THR A 515 -7.43 34.33 16.79
N VAL A 516 -7.49 33.01 17.02
CA VAL A 516 -8.53 32.15 16.47
C VAL A 516 -9.06 31.26 17.59
N THR A 517 -10.39 31.16 17.71
CA THR A 517 -11.07 30.33 18.70
C THR A 517 -12.10 29.43 18.03
N ALA A 518 -12.37 28.27 18.63
CA ALA A 518 -13.43 27.35 18.22
C ALA A 518 -14.21 26.92 19.46
N GLU A 519 -15.52 27.16 19.48
CA GLU A 519 -16.39 26.84 20.61
C GLU A 519 -17.65 26.09 20.17
N PRO A 520 -17.92 24.89 20.74
CA PRO A 520 -17.01 24.08 21.56
C PRO A 520 -15.86 23.48 20.74
N SER A 521 -14.73 23.16 21.38
CA SER A 521 -13.56 22.53 20.75
C SER A 521 -13.73 21.03 20.47
N SER A 522 -14.85 20.44 20.90
CA SER A 522 -15.21 19.05 20.59
C SER A 522 -16.73 18.88 20.59
N VAL A 523 -17.25 18.08 19.66
CA VAL A 523 -18.66 17.71 19.53
C VAL A 523 -18.82 16.25 19.13
N GLU A 524 -19.92 15.60 19.53
CA GLU A 524 -20.24 14.25 19.06
C GLU A 524 -20.81 14.28 17.64
N TYR A 525 -20.56 13.23 16.85
CA TYR A 525 -21.15 13.06 15.52
C TYR A 525 -22.68 13.22 15.55
N GLY A 526 -23.23 13.99 14.60
CA GLY A 526 -24.65 14.34 14.57
C GLY A 526 -25.05 15.45 15.57
N TYR A 527 -24.09 16.29 15.96
CA TYR A 527 -24.32 17.46 16.83
C TYR A 527 -25.45 18.36 16.33
N GLN A 528 -26.25 18.87 17.27
CA GLN A 528 -27.28 19.89 17.00
C GLN A 528 -26.72 21.31 17.12
N ASN A 529 -25.66 21.49 17.92
CA ASN A 529 -24.99 22.76 18.14
C ASN A 529 -23.59 22.72 17.50
N PRO A 530 -23.42 23.20 16.26
CA PRO A 530 -22.15 23.14 15.54
C PRO A 530 -21.07 24.02 16.20
N PRO A 531 -19.79 23.60 16.19
CA PRO A 531 -18.66 24.44 16.55
C PRO A 531 -18.64 25.75 15.77
N LYS A 532 -18.47 26.85 16.50
CA LYS A 532 -18.34 28.20 15.93
C LYS A 532 -16.89 28.62 15.99
N MET A 533 -16.32 28.91 14.83
CA MET A 533 -14.94 29.38 14.72
C MET A 533 -14.93 30.89 14.50
N LYS A 534 -14.11 31.58 15.27
CA LYS A 534 -14.00 33.04 15.23
C LYS A 534 -12.55 33.46 15.17
N ALA A 535 -12.24 34.34 14.24
CA ALA A 535 -10.94 34.95 14.10
C ALA A 535 -10.99 36.45 14.40
N SER A 536 -10.00 36.93 15.13
CA SER A 536 -9.78 38.34 15.39
C SER A 536 -8.37 38.71 14.96
N VAL A 537 -8.28 39.66 14.03
CA VAL A 537 -7.02 40.24 13.55
C VAL A 537 -6.90 41.64 14.11
N THR A 538 -5.91 41.88 14.97
CA THR A 538 -5.67 43.20 15.57
C THR A 538 -4.33 43.79 15.12
N GLY A 539 -4.37 45.06 14.70
CA GLY A 539 -3.18 45.81 14.30
C GLY A 539 -2.66 45.50 12.88
N ALA A 540 -3.53 45.05 11.96
CA ALA A 540 -3.18 44.91 10.55
C ALA A 540 -3.02 46.28 9.87
N VAL A 541 -1.96 46.44 9.07
CA VAL A 541 -1.79 47.57 8.14
C VAL A 541 -2.89 47.58 7.07
N GLU A 542 -3.31 48.77 6.60
CA GLU A 542 -4.42 49.00 5.65
C GLU A 542 -4.36 48.17 4.34
N ALA A 543 -3.21 47.58 3.99
CA ALA A 543 -2.98 46.80 2.78
C ALA A 543 -2.79 45.28 3.01
N ALA A 544 -3.18 44.73 4.17
CA ALA A 544 -3.05 43.29 4.43
C ALA A 544 -4.19 42.47 3.80
N ASN A 545 -3.85 41.45 3.00
CA ASN A 545 -4.76 40.42 2.53
C ASN A 545 -4.98 39.37 3.63
N VAL A 546 -6.23 39.16 4.04
CA VAL A 546 -6.60 38.11 4.99
C VAL A 546 -7.33 37.00 4.25
N THR A 547 -6.87 35.76 4.41
CA THR A 547 -7.54 34.56 3.91
C THR A 547 -7.95 33.69 5.09
N TYR A 548 -9.18 33.18 5.04
CA TYR A 548 -9.72 32.25 6.02
C TYR A 548 -9.98 30.92 5.32
N GLU A 549 -9.38 29.88 5.85
CA GLU A 549 -9.39 28.56 5.25
C GLU A 549 -9.69 27.55 6.35
N TRP A 550 -10.53 26.58 6.05
CA TRP A 550 -10.81 25.51 7.00
C TRP A 550 -10.58 24.16 6.32
N TYR A 551 -9.94 23.26 7.07
CA TYR A 551 -9.32 22.04 6.59
C TYR A 551 -9.84 20.84 7.36
N ASP A 552 -10.04 19.74 6.64
CA ASP A 552 -10.10 18.40 7.19
C ASP A 552 -8.66 17.90 7.33
N VAL A 553 -8.22 17.65 8.55
CA VAL A 553 -6.86 17.16 8.86
C VAL A 553 -6.90 15.76 9.47
N THR A 554 -8.01 15.04 9.31
CA THR A 554 -8.26 13.74 9.94
C THR A 554 -7.23 12.69 9.55
N THR A 555 -6.70 12.75 8.32
CA THR A 555 -5.70 11.80 7.79
C THR A 555 -4.26 12.32 7.88
N GLY A 556 -4.00 13.42 8.58
CA GLY A 556 -2.70 14.07 8.64
C GLY A 556 -2.34 14.91 7.40
N SER A 557 -3.03 14.71 6.27
CA SER A 557 -2.97 15.59 5.10
C SER A 557 -4.06 16.66 5.19
N GLU A 558 -3.70 17.93 5.03
CA GLU A 558 -4.67 19.03 5.01
C GLU A 558 -5.49 19.01 3.72
N ARG A 559 -6.78 18.69 3.82
CA ARG A 559 -7.74 18.83 2.73
C ARG A 559 -8.59 20.07 2.98
N LEU A 560 -8.41 21.10 2.16
CA LEU A 560 -9.23 22.31 2.22
C LEU A 560 -10.70 21.95 1.99
N ILE A 561 -11.55 22.25 2.98
CA ILE A 561 -12.99 22.04 2.86
C ILE A 561 -13.61 23.26 2.16
N SER A 562 -13.27 24.48 2.58
CA SER A 562 -13.72 25.73 1.97
C SER A 562 -12.85 26.95 2.31
N SER A 563 -13.09 28.07 1.65
CA SER A 563 -12.58 29.39 2.05
C SER A 563 -13.73 30.19 2.68
N THR A 564 -13.60 30.59 3.94
CA THR A 564 -14.69 31.20 4.72
C THR A 564 -14.43 32.67 5.04
N GLY A 565 -15.28 33.29 5.86
CA GLY A 565 -15.02 34.62 6.44
C GLY A 565 -14.49 34.50 7.87
N ALA A 566 -14.21 35.65 8.50
CA ALA A 566 -13.66 35.74 9.87
C ALA A 566 -14.47 35.01 10.94
N GLU A 567 -15.78 34.82 10.71
CA GLU A 567 -16.64 33.97 11.51
C GLU A 567 -17.17 32.84 10.61
N CYS A 568 -17.12 31.61 11.11
CA CYS A 568 -17.58 30.42 10.41
C CYS A 568 -18.26 29.46 11.40
N VAL A 569 -19.21 28.67 10.91
CA VAL A 569 -19.87 27.59 11.65
C VAL A 569 -19.56 26.28 10.95
N ALA A 570 -19.16 25.27 11.71
CA ALA A 570 -18.86 23.96 11.15
C ALA A 570 -20.06 23.39 10.39
N GLU A 571 -19.83 22.82 9.20
CA GLU A 571 -20.88 22.18 8.40
C GLU A 571 -21.63 21.10 9.19
N ALA A 572 -22.88 20.82 8.85
CA ALA A 572 -23.61 19.71 9.48
C ALA A 572 -23.06 18.35 9.00
N ASN A 573 -23.16 17.32 9.87
CA ASN A 573 -22.79 15.93 9.55
C ASN A 573 -21.32 15.73 9.13
N LEU A 574 -20.40 16.55 9.65
CA LEU A 574 -18.98 16.27 9.49
C LEU A 574 -18.66 14.87 10.06
N PRO A 575 -17.92 14.03 9.33
CA PRO A 575 -17.44 12.75 9.85
C PRO A 575 -16.61 12.92 11.12
N VAL A 576 -16.47 11.87 11.90
CA VAL A 576 -15.51 11.82 13.00
C VAL A 576 -14.12 12.15 12.48
N GLY A 577 -13.45 13.09 13.15
CA GLY A 577 -12.24 13.67 12.61
C GLY A 577 -11.74 14.89 13.37
N THR A 578 -10.59 15.39 12.92
CA THR A 578 -10.01 16.64 13.42
C THR A 578 -10.05 17.67 12.31
N TYR A 579 -10.52 18.86 12.65
CA TYR A 579 -10.76 19.95 11.71
C TYR A 579 -10.02 21.20 12.16
N THR A 580 -9.32 21.85 11.23
CA THR A 580 -8.51 23.03 11.49
C THR A 580 -9.10 24.24 10.78
N TYR A 581 -9.36 25.31 11.51
CA TYR A 581 -9.65 26.61 10.94
C TYR A 581 -8.41 27.51 11.04
N ARG A 582 -7.92 27.96 9.89
CA ARG A 582 -6.68 28.71 9.71
C ARG A 582 -6.97 30.09 9.14
N VAL A 583 -6.35 31.09 9.75
CA VAL A 583 -6.39 32.47 9.27
C VAL A 583 -5.00 32.88 8.89
N LYS A 584 -4.80 33.25 7.63
CA LYS A 584 -3.54 33.80 7.13
C LYS A 584 -3.74 35.29 6.86
N VAL A 585 -2.92 36.12 7.48
CA VAL A 585 -2.84 37.55 7.22
C VAL A 585 -1.54 37.79 6.51
N SER A 586 -1.58 38.43 5.35
CA SER A 586 -0.41 38.69 4.52
C SER A 586 -0.35 40.15 4.10
N SER A 587 0.80 40.79 4.27
CA SER A 587 1.12 42.11 3.75
C SER A 587 2.36 42.03 2.85
N GLU A 588 2.79 43.17 2.30
CA GLU A 588 4.02 43.24 1.49
C GLU A 588 5.25 42.70 2.25
N ASP A 589 5.29 42.87 3.58
CA ASP A 589 6.46 42.62 4.43
C ASP A 589 6.22 41.62 5.57
N SER A 590 5.04 41.02 5.68
CA SER A 590 4.76 40.04 6.74
C SER A 590 3.70 39.05 6.33
N ARG A 591 3.80 37.83 6.81
CA ARG A 591 2.67 36.90 6.85
C ARG A 591 2.59 36.30 8.24
N VAL A 592 1.39 36.24 8.79
CA VAL A 592 1.09 35.61 10.08
C VAL A 592 -0.05 34.64 9.85
N SER A 593 0.08 33.41 10.32
CA SER A 593 -1.02 32.45 10.36
C SER A 593 -1.35 32.08 11.81
N ALA A 594 -2.62 31.87 12.09
CA ALA A 594 -3.07 31.29 13.34
C ALA A 594 -4.15 30.25 13.06
N ASP A 595 -4.10 29.16 13.83
CA ASP A 595 -4.95 28.00 13.66
C ASP A 595 -5.73 27.72 14.94
N VAL A 596 -6.94 27.19 14.78
CA VAL A 596 -7.66 26.52 15.86
C VAL A 596 -8.21 25.19 15.36
N THR A 597 -8.13 24.18 16.21
CA THR A 597 -8.69 22.85 15.93
C THR A 597 -9.92 22.58 16.78
N PHE A 598 -10.91 21.91 16.19
CA PHE A 598 -11.96 21.23 16.92
C PHE A 598 -12.08 19.77 16.47
N LYS A 599 -12.67 18.92 17.31
CA LYS A 599 -12.87 17.50 17.02
C LYS A 599 -14.33 17.13 16.89
N VAL A 600 -14.63 16.30 15.90
CA VAL A 600 -15.88 15.53 15.89
C VAL A 600 -15.53 14.14 16.42
N ILE A 601 -16.10 13.77 17.56
CA ILE A 601 -15.85 12.48 18.21
C ILE A 601 -17.00 11.50 17.92
N PRO A 602 -16.74 10.18 17.93
CA PRO A 602 -17.78 9.18 17.67
C PRO A 602 -18.96 9.33 18.64
N LYS A 603 -20.18 9.20 18.11
CA LYS A 603 -21.38 9.16 18.93
C LYS A 603 -21.52 7.76 19.55
N LYS A 604 -21.59 7.68 20.88
CA LYS A 604 -21.85 6.39 21.55
C LYS A 604 -23.30 5.98 21.30
N VAL A 605 -23.50 4.79 20.73
CA VAL A 605 -24.82 4.23 20.39
C VAL A 605 -24.94 2.80 20.92
N ARG A 606 -26.14 2.21 20.81
CA ARG A 606 -26.39 0.79 21.06
C ARG A 606 -27.11 0.21 19.85
N PRO A 607 -26.40 -0.44 18.91
CA PRO A 607 -27.06 -1.00 17.74
C PRO A 607 -27.89 -2.23 18.09
N GLU A 608 -28.95 -2.45 17.31
CA GLU A 608 -29.73 -3.68 17.28
C GLU A 608 -29.22 -4.57 16.16
N VAL A 609 -28.91 -5.82 16.49
CA VAL A 609 -28.40 -6.81 15.55
C VAL A 609 -29.50 -7.84 15.32
N THR A 610 -29.86 -8.05 14.06
CA THR A 610 -30.82 -9.09 13.67
C THR A 610 -30.10 -10.14 12.83
N ILE A 611 -30.13 -11.39 13.28
CA ILE A 611 -29.68 -12.54 12.50
C ILE A 611 -30.89 -13.10 11.75
N THR A 612 -30.71 -13.40 10.47
CA THR A 612 -31.78 -13.90 9.59
C THR A 612 -31.43 -15.27 9.06
N GLY A 613 -32.42 -16.15 8.86
CA GLY A 613 -32.22 -17.50 8.32
C GLY A 613 -32.11 -18.59 9.39
N GLU A 614 -32.24 -19.83 8.93
CA GLU A 614 -32.02 -21.04 9.73
C GLU A 614 -30.72 -21.71 9.31
N TYR A 615 -29.93 -22.12 10.29
CA TYR A 615 -28.61 -22.70 10.07
C TYR A 615 -28.60 -24.13 10.57
N THR A 616 -28.05 -25.04 9.78
CA THR A 616 -27.87 -26.45 10.14
C THR A 616 -26.40 -26.80 9.94
N TYR A 617 -25.86 -27.69 10.77
CA TYR A 617 -24.48 -28.18 10.65
C TYR A 617 -24.12 -28.57 9.21
N LYS A 618 -22.98 -28.07 8.71
CA LYS A 618 -22.47 -28.28 7.35
C LYS A 618 -21.13 -29.04 7.33
N LEU A 619 -21.09 -30.18 7.99
CA LEU A 619 -20.00 -31.18 7.82
C LEU A 619 -18.58 -30.62 7.98
N GLY A 620 -18.38 -29.68 8.92
CA GLY A 620 -17.08 -29.08 9.23
C GLY A 620 -16.83 -27.70 8.64
N GLU A 621 -17.74 -27.17 7.81
CA GLU A 621 -17.66 -25.80 7.31
C GLU A 621 -18.06 -24.77 8.38
N GLU A 622 -17.41 -23.60 8.33
CA GLU A 622 -17.82 -22.44 9.12
C GLU A 622 -19.18 -21.91 8.68
N ILE A 623 -20.08 -21.71 9.64
CA ILE A 623 -21.36 -21.06 9.43
C ILE A 623 -21.22 -19.57 9.73
N LYS A 624 -21.47 -18.74 8.73
CA LYS A 624 -21.45 -17.27 8.84
C LYS A 624 -22.87 -16.73 8.62
N PRO A 625 -23.61 -16.42 9.69
CA PRO A 625 -24.99 -15.98 9.56
C PRO A 625 -25.13 -14.65 8.81
N SER A 626 -26.15 -14.59 7.94
CA SER A 626 -26.69 -13.36 7.39
C SER A 626 -27.29 -12.50 8.50
N HIS A 627 -26.92 -11.23 8.54
CA HIS A 627 -27.29 -10.32 9.62
C HIS A 627 -27.46 -8.88 9.13
N SER A 628 -28.21 -8.09 9.89
CA SER A 628 -28.31 -6.63 9.74
C SER A 628 -28.05 -5.94 11.07
N VAL A 629 -27.34 -4.81 11.04
CA VAL A 629 -27.04 -3.99 12.22
C VAL A 629 -27.67 -2.61 12.03
N VAL A 630 -28.51 -2.19 12.97
CA VAL A 630 -29.29 -0.95 12.86
C VAL A 630 -29.15 -0.12 14.14
N VAL A 631 -29.03 1.20 14.00
CA VAL A 631 -29.14 2.15 15.12
C VAL A 631 -30.51 2.82 15.04
N LYS A 632 -31.35 2.59 16.05
CA LYS A 632 -32.66 3.25 16.16
C LYS A 632 -32.49 4.72 16.52
N ALA A 633 -33.22 5.58 15.83
CA ALA A 633 -33.30 6.98 16.22
C ALA A 633 -34.03 7.13 17.56
N ALA A 634 -33.43 7.90 18.46
CA ALA A 634 -34.12 8.33 19.67
C ALA A 634 -35.14 9.40 19.25
N ASP A 635 -36.41 9.02 19.24
CA ASP A 635 -37.60 9.81 18.94
C ASP A 635 -38.04 9.81 17.46
N SER A 636 -39.35 9.59 17.25
CA SER A 636 -40.00 8.98 16.09
C SER A 636 -40.08 9.84 14.81
N ALA A 637 -39.03 10.56 14.44
CA ALA A 637 -38.96 11.38 13.23
C ALA A 637 -37.79 11.05 12.28
N ASP A 638 -36.77 10.32 12.76
CA ASP A 638 -35.62 9.94 11.93
C ASP A 638 -35.71 8.47 11.48
N VAL A 639 -35.21 8.21 10.27
CA VAL A 639 -35.14 6.89 9.66
C VAL A 639 -34.08 6.06 10.38
N ASP A 640 -34.41 4.80 10.70
CA ASP A 640 -33.47 3.83 11.25
C ASP A 640 -32.19 3.75 10.39
N ILE A 641 -31.03 3.90 11.05
CA ILE A 641 -29.75 3.95 10.35
C ILE A 641 -29.20 2.53 10.26
N THR A 642 -29.19 1.98 9.04
CA THR A 642 -28.54 0.69 8.77
C THR A 642 -27.04 0.91 8.69
N LEU A 643 -26.28 0.19 9.52
CA LEU A 643 -24.82 0.21 9.52
C LEU A 643 -24.29 -0.79 8.50
N GLU A 644 -23.14 -0.49 7.90
CA GLU A 644 -22.52 -1.33 6.88
C GLU A 644 -21.30 -2.09 7.44
N LYS A 645 -21.27 -3.41 7.21
CA LYS A 645 -20.14 -4.27 7.57
C LYS A 645 -18.87 -3.86 6.82
N ASP A 646 -17.76 -3.80 7.56
CA ASP A 646 -16.41 -3.36 7.17
C ASP A 646 -16.27 -1.85 6.96
N LYS A 647 -17.37 -1.09 7.02
CA LYS A 647 -17.37 0.37 7.03
C LYS A 647 -17.61 0.92 8.43
N ASP A 648 -18.68 0.48 9.10
CA ASP A 648 -19.08 0.97 10.42
C ASP A 648 -18.76 -0.04 11.55
N TYR A 649 -18.72 -1.33 11.21
CA TYR A 649 -18.47 -2.42 12.16
C TYR A 649 -17.73 -3.59 11.52
N THR A 650 -17.07 -4.40 12.34
CA THR A 650 -16.53 -5.71 11.96
C THR A 650 -17.29 -6.82 12.67
N VAL A 651 -17.17 -8.04 12.14
CA VAL A 651 -17.75 -9.24 12.79
C VAL A 651 -16.72 -10.33 12.93
N GLU A 652 -16.73 -10.98 14.09
CA GLU A 652 -16.01 -12.23 14.34
C GLU A 652 -17.02 -13.31 14.71
N TYR A 653 -16.66 -14.57 14.43
CA TYR A 653 -17.50 -15.72 14.77
C TYR A 653 -16.75 -16.65 15.72
N ARG A 654 -17.49 -17.22 16.68
CA ARG A 654 -17.02 -18.28 17.57
C ARG A 654 -18.04 -19.41 17.61
N ASP A 655 -17.56 -20.62 17.88
CA ASP A 655 -18.39 -21.81 18.03
C ASP A 655 -19.32 -22.03 16.82
N ASN A 656 -18.86 -21.69 15.61
CA ASN A 656 -19.70 -21.56 14.41
C ASN A 656 -19.56 -22.73 13.42
N ILE A 657 -18.92 -23.83 13.80
CA ILE A 657 -18.76 -25.02 12.96
C ILE A 657 -19.76 -26.10 13.36
N ASN A 658 -19.79 -26.45 14.65
CA ASN A 658 -20.62 -27.55 15.17
C ASN A 658 -22.05 -27.10 15.50
N ALA A 659 -22.99 -28.05 15.51
CA ALA A 659 -24.36 -27.78 15.97
C ALA A 659 -24.38 -27.35 17.45
N GLY A 660 -25.23 -26.39 17.77
CA GLY A 660 -25.26 -25.73 19.06
C GLY A 660 -25.50 -24.23 18.95
N THR A 661 -24.95 -23.47 19.89
CA THR A 661 -25.05 -22.01 19.92
C THR A 661 -23.75 -21.40 19.42
N GLY A 662 -23.76 -20.93 18.17
CA GLY A 662 -22.70 -20.10 17.63
C GLY A 662 -22.82 -18.66 18.13
N LYS A 663 -21.73 -17.91 18.08
CA LYS A 663 -21.66 -16.51 18.54
C LYS A 663 -21.13 -15.63 17.44
N MET A 664 -21.83 -14.54 17.16
CA MET A 664 -21.37 -13.45 16.31
C MET A 664 -21.00 -12.26 17.19
N ILE A 665 -19.76 -11.80 17.11
CA ILE A 665 -19.24 -10.67 17.87
C ILE A 665 -19.20 -9.47 16.93
N VAL A 666 -19.99 -8.44 17.22
CA VAL A 666 -20.12 -7.22 16.40
C VAL A 666 -19.40 -6.07 17.09
N THR A 667 -18.33 -5.60 16.47
CA THR A 667 -17.44 -4.58 17.04
C THR A 667 -17.52 -3.30 16.21
N ALA A 668 -17.69 -2.15 16.85
CA ALA A 668 -17.59 -0.86 16.17
C ALA A 668 -16.21 -0.72 15.55
N LYS A 669 -16.14 -0.30 14.29
CA LYS A 669 -14.85 -0.11 13.63
C LYS A 669 -14.20 1.19 14.11
N ASP A 670 -12.90 1.14 14.39
CA ASP A 670 -12.14 2.32 14.82
C ASP A 670 -12.15 3.44 13.76
N GLY A 671 -12.23 4.69 14.22
CA GLY A 671 -12.28 5.88 13.36
C GLY A 671 -13.63 6.15 12.69
N CYS A 672 -14.68 5.40 13.04
CA CYS A 672 -16.02 5.56 12.46
C CYS A 672 -16.89 6.57 13.22
N ASN A 673 -18.04 6.92 12.63
CA ASN A 673 -18.97 7.92 13.16
C ASN A 673 -19.67 7.51 14.47
N TYR A 674 -19.70 6.21 14.76
CA TYR A 674 -20.38 5.61 15.88
C TYR A 674 -19.44 4.72 16.68
N THR A 675 -19.67 4.61 17.99
CA THR A 675 -18.95 3.68 18.87
C THR A 675 -19.92 2.95 19.79
N TRP A 676 -19.63 1.71 20.14
CA TRP A 676 -20.36 0.92 21.12
C TRP A 676 -19.45 -0.17 21.69
N ASP A 677 -19.85 -0.71 22.85
CA ASP A 677 -19.14 -1.83 23.47
C ASP A 677 -19.48 -3.11 22.68
N SER A 678 -18.46 -3.95 22.40
CA SER A 678 -18.60 -5.17 21.59
C SER A 678 -19.85 -5.98 21.95
N LEU A 679 -20.68 -6.29 20.94
CA LEU A 679 -21.93 -7.01 21.13
C LEU A 679 -21.76 -8.48 20.75
N GLU A 680 -22.02 -9.39 21.68
CA GLU A 680 -22.10 -10.82 21.41
C GLU A 680 -23.55 -11.21 21.12
N VAL A 681 -23.79 -11.74 19.92
CA VAL A 681 -25.12 -12.09 19.42
C VAL A 681 -25.14 -13.60 19.14
N PRO A 682 -25.88 -14.39 19.92
CA PRO A 682 -25.94 -15.84 19.71
C PRO A 682 -26.81 -16.18 18.50
N PHE A 683 -26.47 -17.26 17.80
CA PHE A 683 -27.32 -17.90 16.79
C PHE A 683 -27.30 -19.42 16.94
N THR A 684 -28.37 -20.05 16.47
CA THR A 684 -28.54 -21.50 16.58
C THR A 684 -28.10 -22.20 15.31
N ILE A 685 -27.26 -23.21 15.47
CA ILE A 685 -26.90 -24.18 14.44
C ILE A 685 -27.62 -25.48 14.78
N ASN A 686 -28.62 -25.83 13.97
CA ASN A 686 -29.40 -27.05 14.10
C ASN A 686 -28.56 -28.28 13.78
N LYS A 687 -28.88 -29.41 14.40
CA LYS A 687 -28.27 -30.70 14.07
C LYS A 687 -28.74 -31.18 12.70
N LEU A 688 -27.84 -31.79 11.95
CA LEU A 688 -28.14 -32.36 10.64
C LEU A 688 -28.79 -33.75 10.78
N ALA A 689 -29.78 -34.07 9.95
CA ALA A 689 -30.33 -35.42 9.88
C ALA A 689 -29.30 -36.36 9.23
N LYS A 690 -29.01 -37.49 9.87
CA LYS A 690 -28.09 -38.51 9.36
C LYS A 690 -28.88 -39.80 9.09
N ALA A 691 -28.64 -40.43 7.95
CA ALA A 691 -29.22 -41.73 7.63
C ALA A 691 -28.60 -42.83 8.51
N ASP A 692 -29.36 -43.89 8.76
CA ASP A 692 -28.85 -45.06 9.48
C ASP A 692 -27.67 -45.68 8.73
N GLU A 693 -26.63 -46.02 9.46
CA GLU A 693 -25.42 -46.64 8.90
C GLU A 693 -25.54 -48.16 8.94
N LYS A 694 -25.03 -48.82 7.90
CA LYS A 694 -24.99 -50.28 7.82
C LYS A 694 -23.56 -50.73 7.59
N ILE A 695 -23.07 -51.55 8.51
CA ILE A 695 -21.71 -52.07 8.51
C ILE A 695 -21.82 -53.59 8.45
N GLU A 696 -21.11 -54.23 7.52
CA GLU A 696 -21.05 -55.69 7.44
C GLU A 696 -19.63 -56.14 7.78
N ILE A 697 -19.52 -57.03 8.78
CA ILE A 697 -18.26 -57.63 9.21
C ILE A 697 -18.34 -59.12 8.94
N LYS A 698 -17.42 -59.66 8.14
CA LYS A 698 -17.31 -61.11 7.91
C LYS A 698 -16.13 -61.67 8.67
N ASN A 699 -16.34 -62.75 9.43
CA ASN A 699 -15.29 -63.37 10.22
C ASN A 699 -15.46 -64.89 10.28
N GLY A 700 -14.34 -65.61 10.40
CA GLY A 700 -14.33 -67.08 10.43
C GLY A 700 -14.95 -67.65 11.70
N TYR A 701 -15.59 -68.81 11.61
CA TYR A 701 -16.12 -69.50 12.79
C TYR A 701 -15.00 -69.77 13.82
N GLY A 702 -15.30 -69.56 15.11
CA GLY A 702 -14.35 -69.75 16.21
C GLY A 702 -13.38 -68.60 16.48
N ASN A 703 -13.41 -67.52 15.69
CA ASN A 703 -12.59 -66.34 15.89
C ASN A 703 -13.32 -65.27 16.74
N SER A 704 -12.53 -64.39 17.36
CA SER A 704 -13.02 -63.12 17.94
C SER A 704 -12.68 -61.95 17.02
N GLY A 705 -13.49 -60.90 17.07
CA GLY A 705 -13.29 -59.68 16.31
C GLY A 705 -13.52 -58.42 17.14
N ALA A 706 -12.81 -57.35 16.78
CA ALA A 706 -13.03 -56.01 17.29
C ALA A 706 -13.15 -55.05 16.10
N TYR A 707 -14.10 -54.11 16.16
CA TYR A 707 -14.34 -53.12 15.11
C TYR A 707 -14.52 -51.75 15.74
N ASP A 708 -13.70 -50.80 15.34
CA ASP A 708 -13.78 -49.41 15.78
C ASP A 708 -14.80 -48.66 14.92
N LEU A 709 -15.90 -48.23 15.52
CA LEU A 709 -16.99 -47.51 14.86
C LEU A 709 -16.63 -46.07 14.50
N LYS A 710 -15.48 -45.54 14.95
CA LYS A 710 -15.03 -44.16 14.70
C LYS A 710 -16.09 -43.11 15.09
N LEU A 711 -16.73 -43.31 16.24
CA LEU A 711 -17.73 -42.37 16.75
C LEU A 711 -17.08 -41.01 17.07
N GLN A 712 -17.80 -39.92 16.83
CA GLN A 712 -17.35 -38.58 17.23
C GLN A 712 -17.22 -38.49 18.75
N GLU A 713 -16.23 -37.73 19.23
CA GLU A 713 -16.04 -37.48 20.65
C GLU A 713 -17.31 -36.90 21.30
N GLY A 714 -17.68 -37.42 22.48
CA GLY A 714 -18.92 -37.03 23.17
C GLY A 714 -20.21 -37.71 22.69
N THR A 715 -20.14 -38.64 21.73
CA THR A 715 -21.29 -39.44 21.29
C THR A 715 -21.77 -40.37 22.42
N LYS A 716 -23.10 -40.44 22.64
CA LYS A 716 -23.70 -41.41 23.55
C LYS A 716 -24.52 -42.44 22.81
N THR A 717 -24.19 -43.71 23.03
CA THR A 717 -24.90 -44.86 22.47
C THR A 717 -25.91 -45.44 23.46
N GLY A 718 -27.00 -46.00 22.94
CA GLY A 718 -27.98 -46.76 23.71
C GLY A 718 -27.55 -48.21 23.95
N THR A 719 -28.43 -48.99 24.59
CA THR A 719 -28.23 -50.43 24.77
C THR A 719 -28.16 -51.14 23.42
N LEU A 720 -27.14 -51.98 23.26
CA LEU A 720 -26.99 -52.85 22.09
C LEU A 720 -28.22 -53.75 21.92
N VAL A 721 -28.80 -53.77 20.73
CA VAL A 721 -29.86 -54.71 20.37
C VAL A 721 -29.24 -55.80 19.51
N VAL A 722 -29.09 -57.00 20.08
CA VAL A 722 -28.48 -58.15 19.41
C VAL A 722 -29.57 -59.07 18.89
N LYS A 723 -29.58 -59.30 17.58
CA LYS A 723 -30.44 -60.26 16.89
C LYS A 723 -29.57 -61.37 16.29
N ASP A 724 -29.36 -62.42 17.07
CA ASP A 724 -28.63 -63.63 16.67
C ASP A 724 -29.58 -64.83 16.65
N THR A 725 -30.39 -64.92 15.60
CA THR A 725 -31.36 -66.03 15.44
C THR A 725 -30.66 -67.33 15.06
N ASP A 726 -29.47 -67.21 14.48
CA ASP A 726 -28.68 -68.30 13.93
C ASP A 726 -27.68 -68.92 14.93
N GLN A 727 -27.55 -68.32 16.12
CA GLN A 727 -26.66 -68.73 17.21
C GLN A 727 -25.18 -68.74 16.79
N VAL A 728 -24.76 -67.68 16.10
CA VAL A 728 -23.38 -67.53 15.63
C VAL A 728 -22.45 -66.90 16.66
N LEU A 729 -22.98 -66.13 17.62
CA LEU A 729 -22.20 -65.46 18.66
C LEU A 729 -21.97 -66.38 19.87
N SER A 730 -20.74 -66.40 20.37
CA SER A 730 -20.36 -67.04 21.62
C SER A 730 -20.26 -65.97 22.71
N GLY A 731 -21.38 -65.73 23.39
CA GLY A 731 -21.50 -64.70 24.42
C GLY A 731 -22.17 -63.41 23.92
N VAL A 732 -22.16 -62.38 24.77
CA VAL A 732 -22.80 -61.09 24.48
C VAL A 732 -21.74 -60.12 23.91
N PRO A 733 -21.95 -59.52 22.73
CA PRO A 733 -21.10 -58.46 22.21
C PRO A 733 -21.00 -57.27 23.18
N SER A 734 -19.85 -56.62 23.20
CA SER A 734 -19.60 -55.44 24.04
C SER A 734 -19.16 -54.25 23.20
N LEU A 735 -19.52 -53.05 23.63
CA LEU A 735 -19.09 -51.79 23.02
C LEU A 735 -18.35 -50.98 24.08
N THR A 736 -17.13 -50.54 23.77
CA THR A 736 -16.37 -49.66 24.67
C THR A 736 -16.84 -48.21 24.55
N GLU A 737 -16.53 -47.38 25.55
CA GLU A 737 -16.79 -45.92 25.48
C GLU A 737 -16.08 -45.25 24.30
N ALA A 738 -14.95 -45.81 23.84
CA ALA A 738 -14.23 -45.35 22.65
C ALA A 738 -14.88 -45.80 21.33
N GLY A 739 -16.02 -46.51 21.37
CA GLY A 739 -16.73 -46.95 20.16
C GLY A 739 -16.21 -48.25 19.54
N VAL A 740 -15.44 -49.06 20.27
CA VAL A 740 -14.93 -50.35 19.76
C VAL A 740 -15.90 -51.49 20.10
N LEU A 741 -16.54 -52.05 19.08
CA LEU A 741 -17.43 -53.21 19.17
C LEU A 741 -16.60 -54.50 19.17
N SER A 742 -16.74 -55.32 20.21
CA SER A 742 -16.08 -56.63 20.34
C SER A 742 -17.09 -57.77 20.36
N TYR A 743 -16.76 -58.88 19.69
CA TYR A 743 -17.60 -60.06 19.61
C TYR A 743 -16.75 -61.34 19.44
N THR A 744 -17.35 -62.50 19.75
CA THR A 744 -16.73 -63.82 19.56
C THR A 744 -17.70 -64.73 18.84
N LEU A 745 -17.21 -65.53 17.89
CA LEU A 745 -18.01 -66.47 17.10
C LEU A 745 -17.90 -67.89 17.64
N VAL A 746 -19.00 -68.65 17.53
CA VAL A 746 -19.02 -70.08 17.84
C VAL A 746 -18.11 -70.83 16.86
N ASN A 747 -17.23 -71.70 17.38
CA ASN A 747 -16.32 -72.53 16.58
C ASN A 747 -17.05 -73.74 15.97
N ASP A 748 -17.97 -73.49 15.03
CA ASP A 748 -18.71 -74.52 14.29
C ASP A 748 -18.81 -74.13 12.81
N SER A 749 -18.24 -74.93 11.93
CA SER A 749 -18.29 -74.70 10.49
C SER A 749 -19.71 -74.79 9.90
N LYS A 750 -20.69 -75.36 10.63
CA LYS A 750 -22.11 -75.32 10.25
C LYS A 750 -22.74 -73.93 10.36
N ASN A 751 -22.06 -72.99 11.01
CA ASN A 751 -22.50 -71.60 11.09
C ASN A 751 -22.08 -70.77 9.87
N LYS A 752 -21.37 -71.37 8.91
CA LYS A 752 -21.11 -70.74 7.60
C LYS A 752 -22.41 -70.22 6.98
N ASP A 753 -22.34 -69.01 6.42
CA ASP A 753 -23.42 -68.27 5.75
C ASP A 753 -24.57 -67.84 6.68
N LYS A 754 -24.37 -67.94 8.00
CA LYS A 754 -25.29 -67.45 9.02
C LYS A 754 -24.81 -66.14 9.63
N GLN A 755 -25.72 -65.38 10.26
CA GLN A 755 -25.41 -64.03 10.72
C GLN A 755 -26.01 -63.65 12.07
N ALA A 756 -25.41 -62.64 12.70
CA ALA A 756 -26.00 -61.87 13.78
C ALA A 756 -26.03 -60.39 13.39
N VAL A 757 -27.11 -59.68 13.74
CA VAL A 757 -27.19 -58.22 13.57
C VAL A 757 -27.14 -57.56 14.93
N ILE A 758 -26.25 -56.59 15.08
CA ILE A 758 -26.09 -55.77 16.28
C ILE A 758 -26.47 -54.34 15.91
N THR A 759 -27.58 -53.85 16.43
CA THR A 759 -27.98 -52.46 16.25
C THR A 759 -27.47 -51.64 17.43
N ILE A 760 -26.72 -50.58 17.13
CA ILE A 760 -26.21 -49.59 18.09
C ILE A 760 -26.99 -48.30 17.88
N PRO A 761 -27.93 -47.94 18.78
CA PRO A 761 -28.62 -46.66 18.71
C PRO A 761 -27.65 -45.54 19.10
N VAL A 762 -27.42 -44.56 18.23
CA VAL A 762 -26.71 -43.32 18.58
C VAL A 762 -27.75 -42.32 19.05
N MET A 763 -27.83 -42.14 20.37
CA MET A 763 -28.89 -41.38 21.03
C MET A 763 -28.56 -39.88 21.09
N GLU A 764 -27.29 -39.55 21.31
CA GLU A 764 -26.80 -38.18 21.33
C GLU A 764 -25.51 -38.09 20.51
N SER A 765 -25.43 -37.11 19.63
CA SER A 765 -24.18 -36.67 18.99
C SER A 765 -24.13 -35.14 18.97
N VAL A 766 -22.95 -34.57 18.81
CA VAL A 766 -22.78 -33.11 18.73
C VAL A 766 -23.54 -32.56 17.53
N ASN A 767 -23.29 -33.13 16.34
CA ASN A 767 -23.65 -32.53 15.06
C ASN A 767 -24.90 -33.13 14.39
N TYR A 768 -25.33 -34.33 14.78
CA TYR A 768 -26.38 -35.08 14.10
C TYR A 768 -27.56 -35.40 15.02
N LEU A 769 -28.76 -35.44 14.42
CA LEU A 769 -29.94 -36.02 15.06
C LEU A 769 -29.71 -37.52 15.33
N PRO A 770 -30.48 -38.15 16.26
CA PRO A 770 -30.33 -39.56 16.57
C PRO A 770 -30.46 -40.45 15.33
N TYR A 771 -29.59 -41.45 15.23
CA TYR A 771 -29.52 -42.42 14.13
C TYR A 771 -29.07 -43.78 14.67
N SER A 772 -29.19 -44.83 13.86
CA SER A 772 -28.73 -46.18 14.25
C SER A 772 -27.57 -46.63 13.38
N ILE A 773 -26.65 -47.37 13.99
CA ILE A 773 -25.60 -48.12 13.28
C ILE A 773 -25.96 -49.60 13.38
N GLU A 774 -26.28 -50.23 12.26
CA GLU A 774 -26.52 -51.67 12.17
C GLU A 774 -25.26 -52.40 11.73
N VAL A 775 -24.67 -53.17 12.64
CA VAL A 775 -23.52 -54.02 12.36
C VAL A 775 -23.98 -55.46 12.13
N THR A 776 -23.90 -55.94 10.89
CA THR A 776 -24.18 -57.33 10.54
C THR A 776 -22.88 -58.13 10.60
N ILE A 777 -22.79 -59.11 11.49
CA ILE A 777 -21.69 -60.07 11.57
C ILE A 777 -22.09 -61.33 10.82
N LEU A 778 -21.45 -61.58 9.67
CA LEU A 778 -21.69 -62.76 8.84
C LEU A 778 -20.55 -63.78 9.04
N VAL A 779 -20.89 -65.02 9.35
CA VAL A 779 -19.90 -66.10 9.50
C VAL A 779 -19.57 -66.69 8.14
N VAL A 780 -18.29 -66.73 7.81
CA VAL A 780 -17.81 -67.10 6.47
C VAL A 780 -16.63 -68.08 6.52
N ASP A 781 -16.42 -68.81 5.42
CA ASP A 781 -15.24 -69.69 5.23
C ASP A 781 -13.97 -68.92 4.83
N LYS A 782 -14.12 -67.72 4.25
CA LYS A 782 -13.03 -66.86 3.76
C LYS A 782 -13.05 -65.52 4.49
N LEU A 783 -11.89 -65.03 4.94
CA LEU A 783 -11.79 -63.84 5.78
C LEU A 783 -12.15 -62.56 5.00
N ASN A 784 -12.69 -61.53 5.67
CA ASN A 784 -12.78 -60.21 5.05
C ASN A 784 -11.40 -59.57 4.92
N GLN A 785 -11.23 -58.73 3.90
CA GLN A 785 -10.05 -57.89 3.74
C GLN A 785 -10.23 -56.66 4.65
N SER A 786 -10.13 -56.83 5.97
CA SER A 786 -10.54 -55.83 6.98
C SER A 786 -9.74 -54.52 6.93
N ASP A 787 -8.54 -54.54 6.35
CA ASP A 787 -7.71 -53.36 6.17
C ASP A 787 -8.02 -52.59 4.87
N PHE A 788 -8.88 -53.14 4.00
CA PHE A 788 -9.19 -52.54 2.71
C PHE A 788 -9.97 -51.23 2.86
N ARG A 789 -9.34 -50.12 2.45
CA ARG A 789 -9.90 -48.77 2.57
C ARG A 789 -9.39 -47.83 1.48
N PHE A 790 -10.07 -46.71 1.29
CA PHE A 790 -9.46 -45.56 0.63
C PHE A 790 -8.36 -44.96 1.51
N VAL A 791 -7.29 -44.47 0.89
CA VAL A 791 -6.23 -43.72 1.58
C VAL A 791 -6.80 -42.41 2.14
N THR A 792 -7.64 -41.74 1.35
CA THR A 792 -8.38 -40.55 1.75
C THR A 792 -9.86 -40.89 1.92
N PRO A 793 -10.42 -40.88 3.14
CA PRO A 793 -11.81 -41.26 3.39
C PRO A 793 -12.83 -40.15 3.04
N VAL A 794 -12.36 -38.90 2.88
CA VAL A 794 -13.18 -37.74 2.54
C VAL A 794 -12.44 -36.85 1.55
N GLU A 795 -13.04 -36.57 0.40
CA GLU A 795 -12.51 -35.70 -0.65
C GLU A 795 -13.38 -34.45 -0.78
N ASN A 796 -12.80 -33.26 -0.59
CA ASN A 796 -13.47 -31.98 -0.76
C ASN A 796 -13.00 -31.31 -2.04
N ARG A 797 -13.93 -31.00 -2.94
CA ARG A 797 -13.68 -30.45 -4.27
C ARG A 797 -14.60 -29.29 -4.57
N LYS A 798 -14.29 -28.56 -5.64
CA LYS A 798 -15.14 -27.52 -6.21
C LYS A 798 -15.63 -27.94 -7.59
N TYR A 799 -16.83 -27.52 -7.95
CA TYR A 799 -17.32 -27.71 -9.31
C TYR A 799 -16.38 -27.00 -10.31
N GLY A 800 -15.95 -27.72 -11.34
CA GLY A 800 -14.95 -27.25 -12.32
C GLY A 800 -13.50 -27.63 -12.00
N ASP A 801 -13.21 -28.25 -10.85
CA ASP A 801 -11.89 -28.83 -10.59
C ASP A 801 -11.52 -29.90 -11.64
N SER A 802 -10.23 -30.02 -11.91
CA SER A 802 -9.71 -31.06 -12.82
C SER A 802 -9.93 -32.47 -12.24
N ASP A 803 -10.02 -33.47 -13.12
CA ASP A 803 -10.08 -34.88 -12.74
C ASP A 803 -8.94 -35.25 -11.77
N PHE A 804 -9.25 -36.05 -10.76
CA PHE A 804 -8.30 -36.53 -9.76
C PHE A 804 -8.36 -38.04 -9.63
N THR A 805 -7.33 -38.67 -9.07
CA THR A 805 -7.29 -40.14 -8.89
C THR A 805 -7.36 -40.47 -7.41
N VAL A 806 -8.22 -41.43 -7.05
CA VAL A 806 -8.34 -41.93 -5.68
C VAL A 806 -7.51 -43.18 -5.46
N GLU A 807 -6.89 -43.28 -4.30
CA GLU A 807 -6.04 -44.39 -3.93
C GLU A 807 -6.71 -45.28 -2.87
N THR A 808 -6.47 -46.59 -2.98
CA THR A 808 -6.94 -47.59 -2.01
C THR A 808 -5.80 -48.46 -1.52
N THR A 809 -5.84 -48.87 -0.26
CA THR A 809 -4.84 -49.70 0.39
C THR A 809 -5.49 -50.84 1.16
N GLY A 810 -4.70 -51.83 1.60
CA GLY A 810 -5.16 -52.91 2.48
C GLY A 810 -5.95 -54.05 1.82
N PHE A 811 -5.92 -54.16 0.49
CA PHE A 811 -6.45 -55.33 -0.22
C PHE A 811 -5.42 -56.48 -0.23
N ALA A 812 -5.92 -57.72 -0.16
CA ALA A 812 -5.10 -58.93 -0.13
C ALA A 812 -4.31 -59.12 -1.44
N GLN A 813 -3.14 -59.74 -1.35
CA GLN A 813 -2.29 -60.02 -2.50
C GLN A 813 -3.04 -60.90 -3.52
N GLY A 814 -3.13 -60.42 -4.77
CA GLY A 814 -3.88 -61.08 -5.85
C GLY A 814 -5.34 -60.63 -6.00
N SER A 815 -5.89 -59.82 -5.08
CA SER A 815 -7.19 -59.17 -5.25
C SER A 815 -7.13 -58.07 -6.31
N LYS A 816 -8.08 -58.06 -7.24
CA LYS A 816 -8.28 -56.96 -8.20
C LYS A 816 -9.25 -55.93 -7.60
N VAL A 817 -8.91 -54.64 -7.65
CA VAL A 817 -9.78 -53.54 -7.20
C VAL A 817 -10.58 -52.97 -8.37
N THR A 818 -11.85 -52.65 -8.14
CA THR A 818 -12.75 -51.95 -9.08
C THR A 818 -13.45 -50.79 -8.38
N TYR A 819 -13.82 -49.75 -9.13
CA TYR A 819 -14.42 -48.53 -8.58
C TYR A 819 -15.80 -48.26 -9.18
N ARG A 820 -16.67 -47.62 -8.40
CA ARG A 820 -17.93 -46.99 -8.85
C ARG A 820 -18.31 -45.82 -7.93
N ILE A 821 -19.18 -44.93 -8.40
CA ILE A 821 -19.78 -43.86 -7.60
C ILE A 821 -21.25 -44.17 -7.39
N GLU A 822 -21.79 -43.83 -6.22
CA GLU A 822 -23.19 -44.07 -5.85
C GLU A 822 -24.14 -43.16 -6.65
N ASP A 823 -23.90 -41.85 -6.63
CA ASP A 823 -24.64 -40.89 -7.44
C ASP A 823 -23.81 -40.39 -8.63
N THR A 824 -24.08 -40.96 -9.80
CA THR A 824 -23.41 -40.62 -11.06
C THR A 824 -23.88 -39.30 -11.68
N GLU A 825 -24.89 -38.64 -11.10
CA GLU A 825 -25.24 -37.26 -11.46
C GLU A 825 -24.21 -36.28 -10.88
N ILE A 826 -23.55 -36.62 -9.77
CA ILE A 826 -22.56 -35.77 -9.10
C ILE A 826 -21.16 -35.98 -9.67
N ALA A 827 -20.74 -37.23 -9.90
CA ALA A 827 -19.43 -37.55 -10.45
C ALA A 827 -19.38 -38.95 -11.09
N ASP A 828 -18.44 -39.17 -12.02
CA ASP A 828 -18.10 -40.48 -12.58
C ASP A 828 -16.71 -40.94 -12.07
N ILE A 829 -16.45 -42.25 -12.03
CA ILE A 829 -15.14 -42.82 -11.71
C ILE A 829 -14.77 -43.92 -12.71
N ASP A 830 -13.55 -43.90 -13.23
CA ASP A 830 -13.07 -44.90 -14.18
C ASP A 830 -12.45 -46.15 -13.49
N SER A 831 -12.03 -47.12 -14.30
CA SER A 831 -11.44 -48.37 -13.79
C SER A 831 -10.07 -48.20 -13.10
N ALA A 832 -9.40 -47.07 -13.29
CA ALA A 832 -8.13 -46.71 -12.65
C ALA A 832 -8.33 -45.87 -11.38
N GLY A 833 -9.57 -45.53 -11.02
CA GLY A 833 -9.88 -44.68 -9.88
C GLY A 833 -9.84 -43.19 -10.21
N LYS A 834 -9.86 -42.80 -11.49
CA LYS A 834 -9.92 -41.39 -11.90
C LYS A 834 -11.35 -40.88 -11.81
N VAL A 835 -11.58 -39.87 -10.98
CA VAL A 835 -12.87 -39.24 -10.72
C VAL A 835 -13.04 -38.00 -11.58
N HIS A 836 -14.21 -37.87 -12.20
CA HIS A 836 -14.64 -36.71 -12.99
C HIS A 836 -15.89 -36.08 -12.36
N ILE A 837 -15.83 -34.80 -12.02
CA ILE A 837 -16.91 -34.06 -11.35
C ILE A 837 -17.92 -33.55 -12.39
N LYS A 838 -19.22 -33.71 -12.10
CA LYS A 838 -20.32 -33.35 -13.01
C LYS A 838 -21.32 -32.37 -12.40
N LYS A 839 -21.47 -32.36 -11.07
CA LYS A 839 -22.42 -31.49 -10.37
C LYS A 839 -22.00 -31.23 -8.94
N VAL A 840 -22.49 -30.14 -8.36
CA VAL A 840 -22.37 -29.90 -6.91
C VAL A 840 -23.22 -30.89 -6.13
N GLY A 841 -22.76 -31.25 -4.94
CA GLY A 841 -23.45 -32.19 -4.07
C GLY A 841 -22.51 -33.07 -3.27
N MET A 842 -23.10 -34.08 -2.63
CA MET A 842 -22.40 -35.09 -1.86
C MET A 842 -22.70 -36.46 -2.48
N THR A 843 -21.66 -37.24 -2.76
CA THR A 843 -21.79 -38.62 -3.24
C THR A 843 -20.75 -39.52 -2.58
N ARG A 844 -20.95 -40.83 -2.68
CA ARG A 844 -20.02 -41.82 -2.14
C ARG A 844 -19.26 -42.53 -3.24
N MET A 845 -17.95 -42.57 -3.11
CA MET A 845 -17.06 -43.39 -3.91
C MET A 845 -16.96 -44.78 -3.29
N ILE A 846 -17.03 -45.80 -4.14
CA ILE A 846 -17.07 -47.21 -3.73
C ILE A 846 -15.94 -47.94 -4.44
N ALA A 847 -15.06 -48.57 -3.67
CA ALA A 847 -14.05 -49.49 -4.19
C ALA A 847 -14.37 -50.92 -3.76
N VAL A 848 -14.19 -51.90 -4.66
CA VAL A 848 -14.43 -53.32 -4.39
C VAL A 848 -13.16 -54.11 -4.71
N ALA A 849 -12.60 -54.77 -3.69
CA ALA A 849 -11.52 -55.73 -3.84
C ALA A 849 -12.11 -57.14 -4.03
N ALA A 850 -11.78 -57.79 -5.15
CA ALA A 850 -12.27 -59.12 -5.49
C ALA A 850 -11.83 -60.21 -4.48
N SER A 851 -12.55 -61.33 -4.44
CA SER A 851 -12.19 -62.46 -3.58
C SER A 851 -10.93 -63.20 -4.05
N THR A 852 -10.15 -63.74 -3.11
CA THR A 852 -9.05 -64.69 -3.32
C THR A 852 -9.42 -66.07 -2.72
N ASP A 853 -8.47 -66.99 -2.65
CA ASP A 853 -8.68 -68.30 -2.01
C ASP A 853 -8.88 -68.17 -0.49
N GLU A 854 -8.25 -67.19 0.15
CA GLU A 854 -8.29 -66.96 1.60
C GLU A 854 -9.25 -65.83 2.01
N TYR A 855 -9.49 -64.85 1.12
CA TYR A 855 -10.25 -63.64 1.43
C TYR A 855 -11.49 -63.47 0.56
N ALA A 856 -12.60 -63.04 1.17
CA ALA A 856 -13.83 -62.71 0.49
C ALA A 856 -13.75 -61.34 -0.22
N GLU A 857 -14.64 -61.13 -1.19
CA GLU A 857 -14.85 -59.81 -1.79
C GLU A 857 -15.24 -58.79 -0.71
N THR A 858 -14.57 -57.65 -0.69
CA THR A 858 -14.74 -56.60 0.32
C THR A 858 -14.90 -55.23 -0.35
N THR A 859 -15.79 -54.40 0.19
CA THR A 859 -16.08 -53.06 -0.33
C THR A 859 -15.59 -51.99 0.65
N ALA A 860 -14.97 -50.92 0.14
CA ALA A 860 -14.58 -49.73 0.87
C ALA A 860 -15.35 -48.51 0.35
N TYR A 861 -15.51 -47.50 1.21
CA TYR A 861 -16.26 -46.28 0.93
C TYR A 861 -15.43 -45.04 1.24
N ALA A 862 -15.61 -43.98 0.45
CA ALA A 862 -15.12 -42.63 0.73
C ALA A 862 -16.19 -41.61 0.34
N GLU A 863 -16.28 -40.50 1.07
CA GLU A 863 -17.22 -39.42 0.76
C GLU A 863 -16.58 -38.39 -0.17
N LEU A 864 -17.33 -37.93 -1.17
CA LEU A 864 -16.94 -36.85 -2.08
C LEU A 864 -17.91 -35.68 -1.92
N TYR A 865 -17.37 -34.53 -1.54
CA TYR A 865 -18.10 -33.27 -1.43
C TYR A 865 -17.67 -32.32 -2.55
N VAL A 866 -18.64 -31.82 -3.31
CA VAL A 866 -18.41 -30.86 -4.39
C VAL A 866 -19.14 -29.56 -4.07
N SER A 867 -18.37 -28.53 -3.73
CA SER A 867 -18.84 -27.17 -3.45
C SER A 867 -19.06 -26.36 -4.74
N LYS A 868 -19.82 -25.26 -4.64
CA LYS A 868 -20.15 -24.40 -5.79
C LYS A 868 -18.94 -23.66 -6.35
N ALA A 869 -18.92 -23.50 -7.68
CA ALA A 869 -17.96 -22.64 -8.37
C ALA A 869 -18.26 -21.16 -8.08
N ALA A 870 -17.27 -20.41 -7.61
CA ALA A 870 -17.42 -18.98 -7.34
C ALA A 870 -17.28 -18.19 -8.65
N LEU A 871 -18.23 -17.30 -8.92
CA LEU A 871 -18.21 -16.40 -10.07
C LEU A 871 -17.57 -15.05 -9.72
N SER A 872 -17.28 -14.25 -10.74
CA SER A 872 -16.80 -12.87 -10.60
C SER A 872 -17.62 -11.91 -11.46
N TRP A 873 -17.65 -10.63 -11.10
CA TRP A 873 -18.36 -9.62 -11.89
C TRP A 873 -17.62 -9.27 -13.18
N ASP A 874 -18.38 -9.03 -14.24
CA ASP A 874 -17.92 -8.39 -15.46
C ASP A 874 -18.68 -7.09 -15.70
N THR A 875 -17.97 -5.98 -15.50
CA THR A 875 -18.51 -4.62 -15.62
C THR A 875 -18.24 -4.00 -16.98
N SER A 876 -17.64 -4.74 -17.92
CA SER A 876 -17.20 -4.19 -19.23
C SER A 876 -18.34 -3.59 -20.08
N ASP A 877 -19.58 -4.02 -19.85
CA ASP A 877 -20.78 -3.56 -20.55
C ASP A 877 -21.70 -2.71 -19.65
N LEU A 878 -21.26 -2.34 -18.44
CA LEU A 878 -22.02 -1.49 -17.53
C LEU A 878 -21.27 -0.17 -17.32
N GLY A 879 -21.96 0.95 -17.51
CA GLY A 879 -21.37 2.26 -17.30
C GLY A 879 -22.35 3.28 -16.75
N ALA A 880 -21.82 4.45 -16.41
CA ALA A 880 -22.58 5.60 -15.95
C ALA A 880 -22.07 6.88 -16.64
N ALA A 881 -22.98 7.77 -17.03
CA ALA A 881 -22.60 9.05 -17.59
C ALA A 881 -23.68 10.11 -17.31
N ASP A 882 -23.26 11.25 -16.79
CA ASP A 882 -24.13 12.38 -16.49
C ASP A 882 -23.39 13.68 -16.80
N ARG A 883 -24.10 14.82 -16.77
CA ARG A 883 -23.50 16.15 -16.93
C ARG A 883 -23.29 16.80 -15.57
N ALA A 884 -22.18 17.53 -15.41
CA ALA A 884 -21.91 18.38 -14.26
C ALA A 884 -22.86 19.58 -14.23
N ASP A 885 -23.31 20.03 -15.40
CA ASP A 885 -24.15 21.20 -15.60
C ASP A 885 -25.24 20.90 -16.64
N ASN A 886 -26.46 21.38 -16.41
CA ASN A 886 -27.55 21.25 -17.38
C ASN A 886 -27.39 22.25 -18.55
N ALA A 887 -28.30 22.21 -19.52
CA ALA A 887 -28.24 23.13 -20.67
C ALA A 887 -28.39 24.62 -20.32
N ALA A 888 -28.87 24.95 -19.11
CA ALA A 888 -28.97 26.30 -18.56
C ALA A 888 -27.76 26.69 -17.70
N GLY A 889 -26.80 25.78 -17.48
CA GLY A 889 -25.62 25.98 -16.65
C GLY A 889 -25.82 25.67 -15.15
N ASP A 890 -26.97 25.11 -14.75
CA ASP A 890 -27.20 24.73 -13.37
C ASP A 890 -26.42 23.45 -13.04
N ALA A 891 -25.68 23.49 -11.93
CA ALA A 891 -24.90 22.35 -11.48
C ALA A 891 -25.79 21.16 -11.08
N LYS A 892 -25.32 19.94 -11.33
CA LYS A 892 -25.93 18.72 -10.82
C LYS A 892 -25.95 18.75 -9.29
N THR A 893 -27.12 18.53 -8.69
CA THR A 893 -27.35 18.66 -7.24
C THR A 893 -27.46 17.32 -6.52
N ASP A 894 -27.59 16.21 -7.24
CA ASP A 894 -27.68 14.86 -6.66
C ASP A 894 -26.59 13.94 -7.19
N ALA A 895 -26.22 12.97 -6.36
CA ALA A 895 -25.24 11.95 -6.70
C ALA A 895 -25.82 10.80 -7.53
N LYS A 896 -27.06 10.87 -8.01
CA LYS A 896 -27.65 9.76 -8.77
C LYS A 896 -26.94 9.62 -10.11
N ALA A 897 -26.52 8.40 -10.42
CA ALA A 897 -25.86 8.06 -11.67
C ALA A 897 -26.87 7.51 -12.67
N THR A 898 -26.82 8.01 -13.91
CA THR A 898 -27.57 7.47 -15.04
C THR A 898 -26.83 6.25 -15.58
N LEU A 899 -27.32 5.06 -15.23
CA LEU A 899 -26.72 3.79 -15.63
C LEU A 899 -27.19 3.32 -17.00
N TYR A 900 -26.28 2.74 -17.77
CA TYR A 900 -26.58 2.10 -19.06
C TYR A 900 -25.86 0.75 -19.21
N GLY A 901 -26.40 -0.10 -20.09
CA GLY A 901 -25.82 -1.39 -20.41
C GLY A 901 -26.24 -2.49 -19.43
N SER A 902 -25.37 -3.46 -19.16
CA SER A 902 -25.70 -4.63 -18.33
C SER A 902 -24.53 -5.12 -17.47
N LEU A 903 -24.83 -5.52 -16.24
CA LEU A 903 -23.88 -6.22 -15.37
C LEU A 903 -23.84 -7.69 -15.80
N LYS A 904 -22.64 -8.23 -15.99
CA LYS A 904 -22.41 -9.63 -16.38
C LYS A 904 -21.60 -10.35 -15.31
N ILE A 905 -21.50 -11.67 -15.49
CA ILE A 905 -20.69 -12.57 -14.65
C ILE A 905 -19.64 -13.28 -15.51
N LYS A 906 -18.50 -13.62 -14.90
CA LYS A 906 -17.39 -14.39 -15.46
C LYS A 906 -17.12 -15.61 -14.58
N GLY A 907 -16.56 -16.66 -15.19
CA GLY A 907 -16.21 -17.91 -14.50
C GLY A 907 -17.19 -19.06 -14.72
N VAL A 908 -18.19 -18.89 -15.59
CA VAL A 908 -19.05 -20.00 -16.04
C VAL A 908 -18.25 -20.89 -16.98
N ILE A 909 -18.25 -22.20 -16.74
CA ILE A 909 -17.62 -23.20 -17.59
C ILE A 909 -18.37 -23.23 -18.93
N GLY A 910 -17.64 -23.18 -20.04
CA GLY A 910 -18.19 -22.81 -21.35
C GLY A 910 -19.31 -23.71 -21.91
N SER A 911 -19.52 -24.90 -21.37
CA SER A 911 -20.60 -25.82 -21.75
C SER A 911 -21.91 -25.62 -20.98
N ASP A 912 -21.91 -24.85 -19.89
CA ASP A 912 -22.98 -24.87 -18.89
C ASP A 912 -24.12 -23.89 -19.23
N ASP A 913 -25.37 -24.30 -18.98
CA ASP A 913 -26.55 -23.44 -19.11
C ASP A 913 -26.76 -22.61 -17.85
N VAL A 914 -26.01 -21.50 -17.75
CA VAL A 914 -26.16 -20.49 -16.70
C VAL A 914 -26.49 -19.13 -17.31
N LYS A 915 -27.54 -18.50 -16.80
CA LYS A 915 -28.09 -17.22 -17.27
C LYS A 915 -28.18 -16.22 -16.12
N PHE A 916 -27.57 -15.06 -16.34
CA PHE A 916 -27.66 -13.90 -15.46
C PHE A 916 -28.08 -12.69 -16.28
N VAL A 917 -29.33 -12.22 -16.09
CA VAL A 917 -29.92 -11.13 -16.88
C VAL A 917 -30.07 -9.89 -15.98
N CYS A 918 -29.04 -9.06 -15.95
CA CYS A 918 -29.01 -7.84 -15.14
C CYS A 918 -28.76 -6.61 -16.02
N GLY A 919 -29.83 -6.02 -16.56
CA GLY A 919 -29.76 -4.72 -17.22
C GLY A 919 -29.60 -3.58 -16.22
N SER A 920 -29.15 -2.41 -16.69
CA SER A 920 -29.05 -1.21 -15.85
C SER A 920 -30.38 -0.80 -15.22
N ASP A 921 -31.52 -1.23 -15.79
CA ASP A 921 -32.86 -1.04 -15.25
C ASP A 921 -33.10 -1.78 -13.91
N LYS A 922 -32.25 -2.76 -13.57
CA LYS A 922 -32.27 -3.53 -12.30
C LYS A 922 -31.32 -2.98 -11.24
N LEU A 923 -30.58 -1.92 -11.55
CA LEU A 923 -29.57 -1.34 -10.69
C LEU A 923 -29.87 0.14 -10.43
N THR A 924 -29.35 0.64 -9.33
CA THR A 924 -29.19 2.07 -9.06
C THR A 924 -27.72 2.37 -8.84
N GLY A 925 -27.29 3.58 -9.20
CA GLY A 925 -25.90 4.01 -9.07
C GLY A 925 -25.81 5.35 -8.36
N THR A 926 -24.78 5.50 -7.52
CA THR A 926 -24.51 6.74 -6.80
C THR A 926 -23.05 7.13 -7.01
N TYR A 927 -22.80 8.32 -7.57
CA TYR A 927 -21.47 8.90 -7.68
C TYR A 927 -20.89 9.24 -6.31
N LYS A 928 -19.59 9.00 -6.15
CA LYS A 928 -18.82 9.44 -4.98
C LYS A 928 -18.72 10.96 -4.85
N GLY A 929 -18.71 11.67 -5.98
CA GLY A 929 -18.61 13.13 -6.05
C GLY A 929 -19.26 13.69 -7.31
N LEU A 930 -19.56 14.99 -7.30
CA LEU A 930 -20.31 15.67 -8.37
C LEU A 930 -19.42 16.49 -9.32
N LYS A 931 -18.09 16.42 -9.16
CA LYS A 931 -17.15 17.16 -10.02
C LYS A 931 -17.06 16.50 -11.39
N ALA A 932 -16.94 17.32 -12.44
CA ALA A 932 -16.67 16.83 -13.79
C ALA A 932 -15.41 15.96 -13.84
N GLY A 933 -15.41 14.97 -14.72
CA GLY A 933 -14.38 13.94 -14.86
C GLY A 933 -14.89 12.55 -14.45
N LYS A 934 -13.95 11.60 -14.41
CA LYS A 934 -14.23 10.23 -13.95
C LYS A 934 -14.56 10.23 -12.46
N GLN A 935 -15.67 9.58 -12.11
CA GLN A 935 -16.14 9.42 -10.74
C GLN A 935 -16.40 7.94 -10.45
N GLU A 936 -16.09 7.51 -9.24
CA GLU A 936 -16.49 6.20 -8.75
C GLU A 936 -18.01 6.17 -8.55
N VAL A 937 -18.65 5.07 -8.95
CA VAL A 937 -20.08 4.84 -8.81
C VAL A 937 -20.31 3.58 -8.01
N THR A 938 -20.96 3.72 -6.87
CA THR A 938 -21.43 2.60 -6.05
C THR A 938 -22.75 2.10 -6.60
N LEU A 939 -22.85 0.79 -6.82
CA LEU A 939 -24.07 0.15 -7.31
C LEU A 939 -24.91 -0.40 -6.17
N ALA A 940 -26.23 -0.37 -6.34
CA ALA A 940 -27.19 -1.06 -5.48
C ALA A 940 -28.26 -1.74 -6.34
N TRP A 941 -28.89 -2.78 -5.78
CA TRP A 941 -30.04 -3.42 -6.41
C TRP A 941 -31.23 -2.48 -6.39
N LYS A 942 -31.87 -2.30 -7.53
CA LYS A 942 -33.08 -1.50 -7.61
C LYS A 942 -34.19 -2.18 -6.81
N ASP A 943 -34.86 -1.40 -5.97
CA ASP A 943 -35.89 -1.86 -5.04
C ASP A 943 -35.42 -2.94 -4.04
N GLY A 944 -34.09 -3.10 -3.87
CA GLY A 944 -33.50 -4.07 -2.94
C GLY A 944 -33.59 -5.52 -3.37
N ASN A 945 -33.96 -5.82 -4.62
CA ASN A 945 -34.15 -7.20 -5.11
C ASN A 945 -32.94 -7.69 -5.93
N PRO A 946 -32.13 -8.64 -5.43
CA PRO A 946 -31.01 -9.19 -6.19
C PRO A 946 -31.47 -9.98 -7.41
N VAL A 947 -30.73 -9.88 -8.51
CA VAL A 947 -30.90 -10.77 -9.66
C VAL A 947 -30.26 -12.12 -9.32
N VAL A 948 -31.04 -13.20 -9.45
CA VAL A 948 -30.59 -14.57 -9.20
C VAL A 948 -30.13 -15.27 -10.48
N LEU A 949 -29.21 -16.22 -10.36
CA LEU A 949 -28.82 -17.10 -11.46
C LEU A 949 -30.00 -17.99 -11.88
N THR A 950 -30.10 -18.27 -13.18
CA THR A 950 -31.13 -19.15 -13.74
C THR A 950 -30.49 -20.08 -14.78
N GLY A 951 -31.15 -21.18 -15.14
CA GLY A 951 -30.62 -22.19 -16.08
C GLY A 951 -30.40 -23.54 -15.42
N ALA A 952 -30.17 -24.59 -16.21
CA ALA A 952 -30.09 -25.96 -15.71
C ALA A 952 -28.91 -26.19 -14.75
N ASP A 953 -27.80 -25.46 -14.96
CA ASP A 953 -26.55 -25.65 -14.21
C ASP A 953 -26.32 -24.53 -13.17
N ALA A 954 -27.27 -23.59 -13.02
CA ALA A 954 -27.11 -22.43 -12.15
C ALA A 954 -26.82 -22.79 -10.69
N ASP A 955 -27.38 -23.90 -10.21
CA ASP A 955 -27.16 -24.37 -8.84
C ASP A 955 -25.72 -24.78 -8.57
N ASN A 956 -24.91 -25.05 -9.60
CA ASN A 956 -23.49 -25.37 -9.45
C ASN A 956 -22.61 -24.16 -9.12
N TYR A 957 -23.16 -22.94 -9.17
CA TYR A 957 -22.41 -21.69 -9.08
C TYR A 957 -22.91 -20.77 -7.95
N GLU A 958 -22.01 -19.93 -7.48
CA GLU A 958 -22.26 -18.90 -6.47
C GLU A 958 -21.89 -17.51 -7.02
N CYS A 959 -22.81 -16.55 -6.91
CA CYS A 959 -22.56 -15.16 -7.28
C CYS A 959 -21.74 -14.44 -6.19
N PRO A 960 -20.95 -13.42 -6.53
CA PRO A 960 -20.27 -12.60 -5.52
C PRO A 960 -21.24 -11.91 -4.56
N ASP A 961 -20.86 -11.83 -3.29
CA ASP A 961 -21.70 -11.28 -2.21
C ASP A 961 -22.00 -9.77 -2.30
N ARG A 962 -21.14 -9.00 -2.99
CA ARG A 962 -21.24 -7.54 -3.09
C ARG A 962 -21.24 -7.12 -4.55
N LEU A 963 -22.13 -6.20 -4.93
CA LEU A 963 -22.10 -5.54 -6.24
C LEU A 963 -20.76 -4.80 -6.44
N PRO A 964 -20.24 -4.73 -7.67
CA PRO A 964 -18.99 -4.05 -7.94
C PRO A 964 -19.18 -2.53 -7.90
N THR A 965 -18.09 -1.78 -7.70
CA THR A 965 -18.04 -0.37 -8.08
C THR A 965 -17.70 -0.25 -9.56
N ILE A 966 -18.25 0.75 -10.23
CA ILE A 966 -17.91 1.08 -11.62
C ILE A 966 -17.39 2.52 -11.72
N THR A 967 -16.73 2.84 -12.82
CA THR A 967 -16.35 4.22 -13.11
C THR A 967 -17.40 4.85 -14.01
N GLY A 968 -18.03 5.92 -13.54
CA GLY A 968 -18.87 6.79 -14.37
C GLY A 968 -18.14 8.06 -14.80
N ASN A 969 -18.66 8.74 -15.82
CA ASN A 969 -18.09 10.00 -16.31
C ASN A 969 -19.09 11.14 -16.13
N ILE A 970 -18.72 12.15 -15.34
CA ILE A 970 -19.47 13.40 -15.28
C ILE A 970 -18.88 14.37 -16.31
N THR A 971 -19.59 14.65 -17.38
CA THR A 971 -19.12 15.53 -18.46
C THR A 971 -19.32 17.00 -18.11
N LYS A 972 -18.49 17.89 -18.66
CA LYS A 972 -18.66 19.35 -18.55
C LYS A 972 -18.99 19.94 -19.91
N ILE A 973 -19.87 20.95 -19.94
CA ILE A 973 -20.18 21.69 -21.16
C ILE A 973 -19.34 22.98 -21.21
N THR A 974 -18.73 23.25 -22.35
CA THR A 974 -18.14 24.55 -22.69
C THR A 974 -18.76 25.09 -23.97
N ILE A 975 -18.87 26.42 -24.08
CA ILE A 975 -19.46 27.10 -25.23
C ILE A 975 -18.39 27.97 -25.87
N GLN A 976 -18.23 27.84 -27.18
CA GLN A 976 -17.27 28.58 -27.98
C GLN A 976 -17.97 29.34 -29.11
N ASP A 977 -17.59 30.60 -29.33
CA ASP A 977 -18.04 31.36 -30.50
C ASP A 977 -17.41 30.81 -31.78
N VAL A 978 -18.23 30.65 -32.83
CA VAL A 978 -17.76 30.18 -34.14
C VAL A 978 -18.26 31.07 -35.25
N GLU A 979 -17.35 31.47 -36.13
CA GLU A 979 -17.70 32.14 -37.38
C GLU A 979 -18.04 31.09 -38.44
N VAL A 980 -19.21 31.24 -39.05
CA VAL A 980 -19.66 30.39 -40.17
C VAL A 980 -19.53 31.19 -41.46
N GLU A 981 -18.66 30.71 -42.34
CA GLU A 981 -18.45 31.29 -43.66
C GLU A 981 -19.74 31.20 -44.50
N ASN A 982 -20.23 32.35 -45.00
CA ASN A 982 -21.55 32.48 -45.66
C ASN A 982 -22.75 32.08 -44.78
N GLY A 983 -22.63 32.21 -43.45
CA GLY A 983 -23.76 32.04 -42.52
C GLY A 983 -24.88 33.06 -42.75
N GLU A 984 -26.07 32.79 -42.20
CA GLU A 984 -27.22 33.68 -42.32
C GLU A 984 -26.93 35.04 -41.65
N ALA A 985 -27.13 36.14 -42.39
CA ALA A 985 -26.74 37.46 -41.93
C ALA A 985 -27.53 37.86 -40.67
N GLY A 986 -26.82 38.12 -39.57
CA GLY A 986 -27.39 38.48 -38.27
C GLY A 986 -27.57 37.32 -37.30
N VAL A 987 -27.24 36.08 -37.69
CA VAL A 987 -27.29 34.89 -36.81
C VAL A 987 -25.93 34.66 -36.14
N VAL A 988 -25.91 34.50 -34.82
CA VAL A 988 -24.71 34.16 -34.05
C VAL A 988 -24.68 32.65 -33.82
N TYR A 989 -23.61 32.01 -34.31
CA TYR A 989 -23.38 30.58 -34.12
C TYR A 989 -22.42 30.33 -32.95
N LYS A 990 -22.67 29.28 -32.18
CA LYS A 990 -21.80 28.80 -31.11
C LYS A 990 -21.61 27.29 -31.19
N LEU A 991 -20.42 26.80 -30.88
CA LEU A 991 -20.16 25.38 -30.65
C LEU A 991 -20.34 25.06 -29.17
N LYS A 992 -21.13 24.03 -28.88
CA LYS A 992 -21.28 23.45 -27.55
C LYS A 992 -20.41 22.19 -27.50
N HIS A 993 -19.42 22.18 -26.62
CA HIS A 993 -18.48 21.08 -26.46
C HIS A 993 -18.77 20.39 -25.13
N GLU A 994 -19.07 19.11 -25.16
CA GLU A 994 -19.22 18.27 -23.98
C GLU A 994 -18.07 17.26 -23.92
N SER A 995 -17.41 17.15 -22.76
CA SER A 995 -16.24 16.31 -22.53
C SER A 995 -16.57 14.82 -22.39
N GLY A 996 -17.30 14.27 -23.36
CA GLY A 996 -17.77 12.89 -23.42
C GLY A 996 -19.15 12.79 -24.06
N ILE A 997 -19.67 11.56 -24.12
CA ILE A 997 -21.02 11.27 -24.63
C ILE A 997 -21.90 10.85 -23.44
N THR A 998 -23.02 11.53 -23.21
CA THR A 998 -23.98 11.21 -22.13
C THR A 998 -25.26 10.52 -22.61
N TYR A 999 -25.53 10.55 -23.92
CA TYR A 999 -26.67 9.88 -24.55
C TYR A 999 -26.31 9.43 -25.97
N VAL A 1000 -27.01 8.44 -26.51
CA VAL A 1000 -26.82 8.02 -27.91
C VAL A 1000 -27.54 9.02 -28.82
N PRO A 1001 -26.85 9.69 -29.76
CA PRO A 1001 -27.51 10.59 -30.71
C PRO A 1001 -28.56 9.83 -31.55
N ALA A 1002 -29.70 10.45 -31.83
CA ALA A 1002 -30.85 9.81 -32.50
C ALA A 1002 -30.49 9.11 -33.83
N GLY A 1003 -29.57 9.69 -34.61
CA GLY A 1003 -29.09 9.12 -35.86
C GLY A 1003 -28.23 7.86 -35.70
N LEU A 1004 -27.73 7.59 -34.49
CA LEU A 1004 -26.83 6.49 -34.15
C LEU A 1004 -27.52 5.34 -33.37
N GLU A 1005 -28.76 5.51 -32.90
CA GLU A 1005 -29.52 4.52 -32.11
C GLU A 1005 -29.74 3.16 -32.82
N LYS A 1006 -29.69 3.17 -34.16
CA LYS A 1006 -29.74 1.94 -34.97
C LYS A 1006 -28.47 1.10 -34.85
N LYS A 1007 -27.32 1.73 -34.62
CA LYS A 1007 -26.00 1.10 -34.62
C LYS A 1007 -25.42 0.91 -33.22
N PHE A 1008 -25.71 1.84 -32.31
CA PHE A 1008 -25.21 1.84 -30.94
C PHE A 1008 -26.37 1.89 -29.95
N LYS A 1009 -26.25 1.14 -28.86
CA LYS A 1009 -27.24 1.06 -27.78
C LYS A 1009 -26.85 1.89 -26.57
N THR A 1010 -25.56 2.18 -26.39
CA THR A 1010 -25.07 2.92 -25.24
C THR A 1010 -24.03 3.99 -25.62
N PRO A 1011 -23.87 5.06 -24.82
CA PRO A 1011 -22.82 6.06 -25.01
C PRO A 1011 -21.39 5.49 -24.99
N ILE A 1012 -21.17 4.42 -24.22
CA ILE A 1012 -19.85 3.80 -24.10
C ILE A 1012 -19.45 3.03 -25.35
N GLU A 1013 -20.40 2.39 -26.05
CA GLU A 1013 -20.12 1.75 -27.33
C GLU A 1013 -19.62 2.76 -28.37
N ILE A 1014 -20.23 3.95 -28.39
CA ILE A 1014 -19.81 5.06 -29.25
C ILE A 1014 -18.40 5.51 -28.84
N THR A 1015 -18.18 5.76 -27.55
CA THR A 1015 -16.89 6.22 -27.01
C THR A 1015 -15.78 5.22 -27.34
N ASN A 1016 -15.99 3.92 -27.09
CA ASN A 1016 -15.02 2.86 -27.35
C ASN A 1016 -14.75 2.71 -28.85
N THR A 1017 -15.79 2.77 -29.68
CA THR A 1017 -15.66 2.71 -31.14
C THR A 1017 -14.84 3.89 -31.66
N MET A 1018 -15.11 5.10 -31.18
CA MET A 1018 -14.39 6.31 -31.58
C MET A 1018 -12.93 6.25 -31.14
N LYS A 1019 -12.65 5.87 -29.89
CA LYS A 1019 -11.27 5.70 -29.40
C LYS A 1019 -10.52 4.66 -30.21
N SER A 1020 -11.10 3.48 -30.41
CA SER A 1020 -10.48 2.40 -31.18
C SER A 1020 -10.16 2.82 -32.61
N LYS A 1021 -11.12 3.45 -33.32
CA LYS A 1021 -10.91 3.93 -34.69
C LYS A 1021 -9.90 5.06 -34.81
N THR A 1022 -9.83 5.93 -33.80
CA THR A 1022 -8.88 7.04 -33.77
C THR A 1022 -7.47 6.52 -33.50
N ILE A 1023 -7.32 5.64 -32.51
CA ILE A 1023 -6.06 4.97 -32.20
C ILE A 1023 -5.57 4.19 -33.43
N GLY A 1024 -6.43 3.38 -34.07
CA GLY A 1024 -6.07 2.64 -35.29
C GLY A 1024 -5.57 3.53 -36.43
N GLU A 1025 -6.17 4.71 -36.63
CA GLU A 1025 -5.71 5.65 -37.66
C GLU A 1025 -4.39 6.34 -37.26
N ILE A 1026 -4.15 6.58 -35.96
CA ILE A 1026 -2.83 7.01 -35.46
C ILE A 1026 -1.78 5.96 -35.78
N GLU A 1027 -2.05 4.66 -35.56
CA GLU A 1027 -1.09 3.60 -35.87
C GLU A 1027 -0.77 3.56 -37.37
N LYS A 1028 -1.81 3.68 -38.19
CA LYS A 1028 -1.69 3.68 -39.65
C LYS A 1028 -0.89 4.87 -40.17
N LYS A 1029 -1.03 6.06 -39.57
CA LYS A 1029 -0.35 7.28 -40.01
C LYS A 1029 1.05 7.45 -39.40
N PHE A 1030 1.29 6.96 -38.19
CA PHE A 1030 2.47 7.30 -37.39
C PHE A 1030 3.23 6.10 -36.79
N GLY A 1031 2.75 4.86 -36.94
CA GLY A 1031 3.45 3.64 -36.53
C GLY A 1031 3.01 3.05 -35.18
N ALA A 1032 3.62 1.91 -34.81
CA ALA A 1032 3.17 1.08 -33.68
C ALA A 1032 3.72 1.52 -32.31
N ASN A 1033 4.80 2.31 -32.26
CA ASN A 1033 5.58 2.54 -31.05
C ASN A 1033 5.19 3.87 -30.36
N SER A 1034 4.57 3.78 -29.18
CA SER A 1034 4.27 4.81 -28.16
C SER A 1034 2.83 4.65 -27.61
N SER A 1035 2.59 5.22 -26.42
CA SER A 1035 1.26 5.29 -25.80
C SER A 1035 0.31 6.12 -26.66
N LYS A 1036 -0.80 5.51 -27.12
CA LYS A 1036 -1.79 6.16 -27.99
C LYS A 1036 -3.02 6.48 -27.17
N ILE A 1037 -3.36 7.77 -27.07
CA ILE A 1037 -4.50 8.24 -26.27
C ILE A 1037 -5.50 8.88 -27.21
N ALA A 1038 -6.79 8.68 -26.93
CA ALA A 1038 -7.88 9.36 -27.62
C ALA A 1038 -8.94 9.82 -26.62
N GLU A 1039 -9.38 11.06 -26.79
CA GLU A 1039 -10.54 11.64 -26.10
C GLU A 1039 -11.69 11.83 -27.06
N VAL A 1040 -12.91 11.69 -26.56
CA VAL A 1040 -14.15 11.78 -27.34
C VAL A 1040 -14.98 12.92 -26.77
N TYR A 1041 -15.49 13.76 -27.64
CA TYR A 1041 -16.30 14.93 -27.34
C TYR A 1041 -17.64 14.81 -28.08
N ASP A 1042 -18.73 15.17 -27.39
CA ASP A 1042 -20.01 15.49 -28.03
C ASP A 1042 -19.97 16.97 -28.40
N VAL A 1043 -20.04 17.28 -29.70
CA VAL A 1043 -19.93 18.66 -30.20
C VAL A 1043 -21.21 18.98 -30.97
N THR A 1044 -21.89 20.07 -30.61
CA THR A 1044 -23.13 20.48 -31.27
C THR A 1044 -23.02 21.94 -31.73
N LEU A 1045 -23.59 22.26 -32.89
CA LEU A 1045 -23.70 23.63 -33.38
C LEU A 1045 -25.02 24.21 -32.89
N CYS A 1046 -24.97 25.38 -32.28
CA CYS A 1046 -26.14 26.11 -31.83
C CYS A 1046 -26.20 27.49 -32.50
N MET A 1047 -27.40 28.00 -32.72
CA MET A 1047 -27.66 29.40 -33.04
C MET A 1047 -28.28 30.10 -31.83
N VAL A 1048 -28.00 31.39 -31.66
CA VAL A 1048 -28.64 32.23 -30.63
C VAL A 1048 -29.96 32.77 -31.20
N ASN A 1049 -31.09 32.41 -30.60
CA ASN A 1049 -32.40 32.90 -31.03
C ASN A 1049 -32.65 34.37 -30.59
N GLU A 1050 -33.77 34.96 -31.03
CA GLU A 1050 -34.15 36.35 -30.69
C GLU A 1050 -34.27 36.62 -29.17
N LYS A 1051 -34.40 35.57 -28.34
CA LYS A 1051 -34.48 35.65 -26.87
C LYS A 1051 -33.12 35.46 -26.19
N GLY A 1052 -32.05 35.23 -26.94
CA GLY A 1052 -30.72 34.96 -26.41
C GLY A 1052 -30.47 33.49 -26.01
N GLU A 1053 -31.37 32.57 -26.33
CA GLU A 1053 -31.25 31.15 -26.00
C GLU A 1053 -30.49 30.37 -27.09
N LEU A 1054 -29.76 29.34 -26.69
CA LEU A 1054 -29.06 28.44 -27.62
C LEU A 1054 -30.01 27.39 -28.18
N VAL A 1055 -30.19 27.39 -29.50
CA VAL A 1055 -31.00 26.43 -30.23
C VAL A 1055 -30.09 25.59 -31.12
N GLU A 1056 -30.12 24.27 -30.97
CA GLU A 1056 -29.31 23.35 -31.77
C GLU A 1056 -29.69 23.44 -33.26
N VAL A 1057 -28.68 23.48 -34.12
CA VAL A 1057 -28.81 23.52 -35.58
C VAL A 1057 -28.98 22.09 -36.08
N ASP A 1058 -30.10 21.81 -36.74
CA ASP A 1058 -30.36 20.50 -37.35
C ASP A 1058 -29.63 20.32 -38.70
N ASP A 1059 -29.63 19.10 -39.23
CA ASP A 1059 -28.93 18.78 -40.49
C ASP A 1059 -29.48 19.53 -41.71
N LYS A 1060 -30.72 20.02 -41.66
CA LYS A 1060 -31.32 20.79 -42.76
C LYS A 1060 -30.78 22.21 -42.81
N ASN A 1061 -30.43 22.75 -41.65
CA ASN A 1061 -29.95 24.11 -41.47
C ASN A 1061 -28.44 24.18 -41.19
N PHE A 1062 -27.75 23.03 -41.18
CA PHE A 1062 -26.29 22.98 -41.02
C PHE A 1062 -25.59 23.68 -42.20
N PRO A 1063 -24.54 24.51 -41.96
CA PRO A 1063 -23.85 25.24 -43.01
C PRO A 1063 -23.30 24.32 -44.12
N LYS A 1064 -23.64 24.62 -45.39
CA LYS A 1064 -23.24 23.81 -46.55
C LYS A 1064 -21.73 23.72 -46.76
N GLU A 1065 -21.01 24.79 -46.40
CA GLU A 1065 -19.54 24.86 -46.48
C GLU A 1065 -18.84 24.21 -45.27
N GLY A 1066 -19.61 23.65 -44.33
CA GLY A 1066 -19.10 23.05 -43.11
C GLY A 1066 -18.67 24.09 -42.06
N VAL A 1067 -18.28 23.59 -40.89
CA VAL A 1067 -17.84 24.39 -39.75
C VAL A 1067 -16.42 24.00 -39.36
N VAL A 1068 -15.60 25.00 -39.04
CA VAL A 1068 -14.25 24.78 -38.50
C VAL A 1068 -14.36 24.56 -37.00
N VAL A 1069 -14.00 23.36 -36.55
CA VAL A 1069 -13.91 23.00 -35.13
C VAL A 1069 -12.51 23.32 -34.65
N LYS A 1070 -12.42 23.99 -33.50
CA LYS A 1070 -11.17 24.27 -32.81
C LYS A 1070 -11.16 23.52 -31.49
N LEU A 1071 -10.18 22.66 -31.27
CA LEU A 1071 -9.98 21.99 -29.99
C LEU A 1071 -8.62 22.40 -29.42
N ALA A 1072 -8.59 22.80 -28.16
CA ALA A 1072 -7.35 23.07 -27.45
C ALA A 1072 -6.50 21.78 -27.37
N TYR A 1073 -5.19 21.92 -27.21
CA TYR A 1073 -4.35 20.76 -26.94
C TYR A 1073 -4.77 20.10 -25.61
N PRO A 1074 -4.99 18.78 -25.60
CA PRO A 1074 -5.10 18.02 -24.36
C PRO A 1074 -3.91 18.31 -23.43
N GLU A 1075 -4.15 18.29 -22.13
CA GLU A 1075 -3.13 18.60 -21.12
C GLU A 1075 -1.87 17.74 -21.31
N GLY A 1076 -0.69 18.37 -21.26
CA GLY A 1076 0.59 17.69 -21.51
C GLY A 1076 0.94 17.46 -22.99
N THR A 1077 0.07 17.83 -23.93
CA THR A 1077 0.32 17.70 -25.38
C THR A 1077 0.60 19.05 -26.04
N GLY A 1078 1.17 19.04 -27.24
CA GLY A 1078 1.46 20.27 -27.95
C GLY A 1078 1.91 20.07 -29.39
N LYS A 1079 1.86 21.17 -30.15
CA LYS A 1079 2.16 21.25 -31.60
C LYS A 1079 3.43 20.51 -32.02
N GLY A 1080 4.50 20.69 -31.23
CA GLY A 1080 5.85 20.18 -31.49
C GLY A 1080 6.25 18.95 -30.68
N THR A 1081 5.35 18.39 -29.87
CA THR A 1081 5.62 17.21 -29.04
C THR A 1081 4.81 15.98 -29.47
N HIS A 1082 3.66 16.19 -30.11
CA HIS A 1082 2.73 15.11 -30.45
C HIS A 1082 2.20 15.19 -31.87
N ASN A 1083 1.89 14.02 -32.44
CA ASN A 1083 1.04 13.87 -33.62
C ASN A 1083 -0.43 13.86 -33.21
N PHE A 1084 -1.31 14.33 -34.09
CA PHE A 1084 -2.75 14.40 -33.82
C PHE A 1084 -3.56 13.82 -34.98
N VAL A 1085 -4.66 13.13 -34.64
CA VAL A 1085 -5.69 12.67 -35.57
C VAL A 1085 -7.05 13.07 -35.01
N ALA A 1086 -7.88 13.68 -35.86
CA ALA A 1086 -9.29 13.88 -35.58
C ALA A 1086 -10.07 12.76 -36.27
N ALA A 1087 -11.02 12.17 -35.56
CA ALA A 1087 -12.00 11.27 -36.11
C ALA A 1087 -13.39 11.86 -35.86
N HIS A 1088 -14.25 11.81 -36.85
CA HIS A 1088 -15.62 12.33 -36.77
C HIS A 1088 -16.57 11.23 -37.26
N MET A 1089 -17.56 10.87 -36.45
CA MET A 1089 -18.58 9.90 -36.85
C MET A 1089 -19.82 10.62 -37.34
N LEU A 1090 -20.34 10.20 -38.49
CA LEU A 1090 -21.54 10.80 -39.07
C LEU A 1090 -22.79 10.38 -38.30
N THR A 1091 -23.64 11.32 -37.96
CA THR A 1091 -24.96 11.08 -37.37
C THR A 1091 -26.07 10.97 -38.41
N VAL A 1092 -25.80 11.33 -39.67
CA VAL A 1092 -26.76 11.26 -40.78
C VAL A 1092 -26.17 10.67 -42.06
N ASP A 1093 -27.05 10.14 -42.91
CA ASP A 1093 -26.68 9.65 -44.23
C ASP A 1093 -26.27 10.81 -45.16
N ARG A 1094 -25.15 10.64 -45.84
CA ARG A 1094 -24.66 11.51 -46.92
C ARG A 1094 -24.45 10.69 -48.20
N LYS A 1095 -24.30 11.40 -49.32
CA LYS A 1095 -24.34 10.86 -50.68
C LYS A 1095 -23.59 9.53 -50.87
N ASP A 1096 -22.44 9.36 -50.21
CA ASP A 1096 -21.55 8.19 -50.26
C ASP A 1096 -21.23 7.55 -48.89
N LYS A 1097 -21.80 8.03 -47.78
CA LYS A 1097 -21.52 7.54 -46.41
C LYS A 1097 -22.78 7.44 -45.56
N LYS A 1098 -22.86 6.46 -44.67
CA LYS A 1098 -24.03 6.25 -43.79
C LYS A 1098 -23.81 6.77 -42.39
N ALA A 1099 -24.90 7.00 -41.66
CA ALA A 1099 -24.84 7.24 -40.23
C ALA A 1099 -24.05 6.12 -39.51
N GLY A 1100 -23.10 6.51 -38.68
CA GLY A 1100 -22.16 5.64 -37.97
C GLY A 1100 -20.84 5.36 -38.71
N ASP A 1101 -20.66 5.84 -39.94
CA ASP A 1101 -19.35 5.81 -40.61
C ASP A 1101 -18.44 6.90 -40.04
N VAL A 1102 -17.13 6.61 -39.96
CA VAL A 1102 -16.12 7.52 -39.39
C VAL A 1102 -15.25 8.09 -40.50
N GLU A 1103 -15.05 9.40 -40.46
CA GLU A 1103 -14.15 10.14 -41.32
C GLU A 1103 -13.02 10.79 -40.53
N TYR A 1104 -11.91 11.07 -41.20
CA TYR A 1104 -10.70 11.60 -40.59
C TYR A 1104 -10.33 12.93 -41.26
N PRO A 1105 -10.90 14.06 -40.81
CA PRO A 1105 -10.61 15.35 -41.39
C PRO A 1105 -9.13 15.72 -41.22
N GLU A 1106 -8.59 16.50 -42.16
CA GLU A 1106 -7.22 17.00 -42.05
C GLU A 1106 -7.12 18.02 -40.91
N ILE A 1107 -6.12 17.82 -40.04
CA ILE A 1107 -5.81 18.71 -38.93
C ILE A 1107 -4.81 19.76 -39.38
N THR A 1108 -5.11 21.01 -39.05
CA THR A 1108 -4.14 22.10 -38.98
C THR A 1108 -3.76 22.33 -37.53
N LYS A 1109 -2.46 22.21 -37.19
CA LYS A 1109 -1.95 22.52 -35.85
C LYS A 1109 -1.70 24.02 -35.73
N THR A 1110 -2.39 24.70 -34.82
CA THR A 1110 -2.17 26.10 -34.46
C THR A 1110 -1.41 26.19 -33.14
N ASP A 1111 -1.08 27.41 -32.70
CA ASP A 1111 -0.41 27.60 -31.41
C ASP A 1111 -1.37 27.40 -30.22
N ALA A 1112 -2.68 27.50 -30.45
CA ALA A 1112 -3.72 27.33 -29.42
C ALA A 1112 -4.31 25.90 -29.38
N GLY A 1113 -4.10 25.08 -30.42
CA GLY A 1113 -4.69 23.74 -30.51
C GLY A 1113 -4.71 23.17 -31.92
N VAL A 1114 -5.71 22.34 -32.20
CA VAL A 1114 -5.96 21.75 -33.52
C VAL A 1114 -7.23 22.34 -34.14
N GLU A 1115 -7.19 22.57 -35.44
CA GLU A 1115 -8.32 23.04 -36.23
C GLU A 1115 -8.60 22.04 -37.37
N PHE A 1116 -9.87 21.72 -37.60
CA PHE A 1116 -10.29 20.87 -38.70
C PHE A 1116 -11.73 21.17 -39.11
N ARG A 1117 -12.08 20.92 -40.37
CA ARG A 1117 -13.41 21.21 -40.93
C ARG A 1117 -14.26 19.95 -40.99
N VAL A 1118 -15.50 20.07 -40.54
CA VAL A 1118 -16.51 19.00 -40.56
C VAL A 1118 -17.83 19.53 -41.09
N TYR A 1119 -18.65 18.65 -41.66
CA TYR A 1119 -19.90 19.01 -42.32
C TYR A 1119 -21.14 18.55 -41.53
N SER A 1120 -20.96 17.73 -40.50
CA SER A 1120 -21.88 17.48 -39.38
C SER A 1120 -21.07 17.55 -38.10
N LEU A 1121 -21.71 17.43 -36.96
CA LEU A 1121 -21.02 17.34 -35.68
C LEU A 1121 -21.48 16.12 -34.88
N SER A 1122 -20.68 15.82 -33.86
CA SER A 1122 -20.77 14.73 -32.90
C SER A 1122 -20.99 13.31 -33.44
N PRO A 1123 -20.31 12.31 -32.87
CA PRO A 1123 -19.19 12.39 -31.93
C PRO A 1123 -17.89 12.72 -32.67
N ILE A 1124 -17.02 13.50 -32.02
CA ILE A 1124 -15.68 13.82 -32.50
C ILE A 1124 -14.67 13.25 -31.51
N ALA A 1125 -13.62 12.61 -32.00
CA ALA A 1125 -12.49 12.19 -31.18
C ALA A 1125 -11.22 12.88 -31.64
N LEU A 1126 -10.41 13.30 -30.66
CA LEU A 1126 -9.05 13.76 -30.88
C LEU A 1126 -8.12 12.75 -30.25
N GLY A 1127 -7.25 12.15 -31.06
CA GLY A 1127 -6.22 11.25 -30.56
C GLY A 1127 -4.84 11.74 -30.89
N TRP A 1128 -3.88 11.34 -30.07
CA TRP A 1128 -2.50 11.77 -30.18
C TRP A 1128 -1.50 10.66 -29.83
N SER A 1129 -0.30 10.80 -30.37
CA SER A 1129 0.87 10.00 -30.05
C SER A 1129 2.09 10.91 -29.93
N GLU A 1130 3.10 10.50 -29.18
CA GLU A 1130 4.36 11.23 -29.11
C GLU A 1130 5.04 11.28 -30.48
N LEU A 1131 5.80 12.36 -30.72
CA LEU A 1131 6.70 12.42 -31.85
C LEU A 1131 7.93 11.54 -31.54
N GLU A 1132 8.22 10.58 -32.42
CA GLU A 1132 9.46 9.80 -32.35
C GLU A 1132 10.68 10.75 -32.34
N PRO A 1133 11.68 10.52 -31.47
CA PRO A 1133 12.90 11.30 -31.48
C PRO A 1133 13.56 11.15 -32.85
N VAL A 1134 13.85 12.28 -33.49
CA VAL A 1134 14.56 12.31 -34.77
C VAL A 1134 15.89 11.58 -34.57
N LYS A 1135 16.03 10.39 -35.16
CA LYS A 1135 17.33 9.73 -35.26
C LYS A 1135 18.29 10.71 -35.92
N ALA A 1136 19.39 11.04 -35.25
CA ALA A 1136 20.47 11.75 -35.88
C ALA A 1136 21.00 10.88 -37.04
N GLU A 1137 20.53 11.16 -38.25
CA GLU A 1137 21.00 10.48 -39.45
C GLU A 1137 22.46 10.85 -39.67
N GLY A 1138 23.33 9.87 -39.43
CA GLY A 1138 24.68 9.85 -39.97
C GLY A 1138 24.60 9.91 -41.49
N GLY A 1139 24.95 11.07 -42.05
CA GLY A 1139 25.00 11.28 -43.48
C GLY A 1139 26.03 10.36 -44.14
N SER A 1140 25.57 9.27 -44.75
CA SER A 1140 26.28 8.57 -45.81
C SER A 1140 25.86 9.19 -47.13
N ASN A 1141 26.64 10.16 -47.61
CA ASN A 1141 26.44 10.76 -48.93
C ASN A 1141 27.33 10.05 -49.96
N GLY A 1142 26.77 9.04 -50.62
CA GLY A 1142 27.30 8.48 -51.86
C GLY A 1142 26.94 9.38 -53.03
N GLY A 1143 27.83 10.32 -53.38
CA GLY A 1143 27.64 11.24 -54.50
C GLY A 1143 28.96 11.51 -55.22
N SER A 1144 29.19 10.77 -56.31
CA SER A 1144 30.24 11.02 -57.29
C SER A 1144 30.10 12.44 -57.88
N SER A 1145 31.10 13.30 -57.68
CA SER A 1145 31.38 14.38 -58.62
C SER A 1145 32.87 14.72 -58.68
N THR A 1146 33.37 14.72 -59.91
CA THR A 1146 34.69 15.15 -60.37
C THR A 1146 34.87 16.65 -60.23
N GLY A 1147 36.03 17.12 -59.74
CA GLY A 1147 36.32 18.56 -59.76
C GLY A 1147 37.66 18.96 -59.14
N ASN A 1148 38.64 19.18 -60.02
CA ASN A 1148 40.01 19.64 -59.77
C ASN A 1148 40.10 20.99 -59.05
N GLY A 1149 41.09 21.20 -58.17
CA GLY A 1149 41.39 22.53 -57.63
C GLY A 1149 42.54 22.59 -56.62
N LYS A 1150 43.77 22.73 -57.11
CA LYS A 1150 45.04 22.94 -56.37
C LYS A 1150 45.03 24.17 -55.45
N GLY A 1151 45.76 24.09 -54.32
CA GLY A 1151 46.06 25.26 -53.49
C GLY A 1151 46.98 25.07 -52.27
N THR A 1152 48.19 24.51 -52.47
CA THR A 1152 49.47 24.86 -51.81
C THR A 1152 49.69 24.83 -50.26
N THR A 1153 50.67 23.98 -49.87
CA THR A 1153 51.77 24.12 -48.86
C THR A 1153 51.44 24.14 -47.34
N VAL A 1154 51.68 23.10 -46.50
CA VAL A 1154 52.93 22.44 -45.98
C VAL A 1154 53.70 23.32 -44.94
N PRO A 1155 54.28 22.82 -43.80
CA PRO A 1155 54.01 21.62 -42.96
C PRO A 1155 54.23 21.78 -41.41
N SER A 1156 53.95 20.68 -40.70
CA SER A 1156 54.81 20.07 -39.65
C SER A 1156 54.58 20.30 -38.15
N LYS A 1157 54.69 19.15 -37.46
CA LYS A 1157 55.29 18.88 -36.14
C LYS A 1157 54.47 19.15 -34.87
N LYS A 1158 54.10 18.04 -34.21
CA LYS A 1158 54.08 17.92 -32.74
C LYS A 1158 55.38 18.48 -32.13
N PRO A 1159 55.26 19.13 -30.97
CA PRO A 1159 56.05 18.69 -29.82
C PRO A 1159 55.26 18.71 -28.50
N SER A 1160 55.37 17.66 -27.69
CA SER A 1160 55.50 17.81 -26.22
C SER A 1160 56.90 18.43 -25.95
N PRO A 1161 57.29 19.01 -24.78
CA PRO A 1161 56.67 18.98 -23.43
C PRO A 1161 56.76 20.35 -22.67
N LYS A 1162 56.25 20.45 -21.43
CA LYS A 1162 57.07 20.63 -20.20
C LYS A 1162 56.26 21.01 -18.95
N THR A 1163 56.56 20.23 -17.92
CA THR A 1163 56.41 20.37 -16.47
C THR A 1163 56.72 21.77 -15.92
N GLY A 1164 55.95 22.15 -14.91
CA GLY A 1164 56.33 23.12 -13.89
C GLY A 1164 55.84 22.62 -12.53
N ASP A 1165 56.69 21.83 -11.86
CA ASP A 1165 56.52 21.45 -10.46
C ASP A 1165 56.63 22.68 -9.55
N THR A 1166 55.85 22.73 -8.49
CA THR A 1166 56.44 22.78 -7.13
C THR A 1166 55.41 22.36 -6.07
N ASN A 1167 55.82 21.36 -5.31
CA ASN A 1167 55.17 20.75 -4.16
C ASN A 1167 54.98 21.72 -2.99
N ALA A 1168 53.89 21.52 -2.23
CA ALA A 1168 53.94 21.40 -0.77
C ALA A 1168 52.76 20.54 -0.28
N MET A 1169 53.03 19.25 -0.07
CA MET A 1169 52.25 18.38 0.81
C MET A 1169 52.85 18.43 2.24
N LEU A 1170 52.05 18.02 3.23
CA LEU A 1170 52.30 17.91 4.69
C LEU A 1170 51.96 19.15 5.54
N LEU A 1171 50.80 19.14 6.21
CA LEU A 1171 50.74 19.19 7.69
C LEU A 1171 49.36 18.88 8.32
N TYR A 1172 48.66 17.77 8.01
CA TYR A 1172 47.55 17.27 8.88
C TYR A 1172 47.49 15.74 8.98
N VAL A 1173 48.66 15.09 9.09
CA VAL A 1173 48.80 13.69 9.55
C VAL A 1173 49.46 13.62 10.94
N LEU A 1174 49.62 14.75 11.64
CA LEU A 1174 50.38 14.82 12.90
C LEU A 1174 49.57 15.11 14.16
N PHE A 1175 48.27 14.77 14.18
CA PHE A 1175 47.48 14.68 15.43
C PHE A 1175 46.68 13.39 15.63
N MET A 1176 46.79 12.38 14.74
CA MET A 1176 46.21 11.05 14.97
C MET A 1176 47.22 9.94 15.31
N MET A 1177 48.51 10.25 15.46
CA MET A 1177 49.48 9.32 16.03
C MET A 1177 50.38 10.00 17.06
N LEU A 1178 49.98 9.94 18.33
CA LEU A 1178 50.81 9.58 19.50
C LEU A 1178 49.98 9.75 20.78
N GLY A 1179 49.32 8.67 21.18
CA GLY A 1179 48.58 8.57 22.43
C GLY A 1179 48.42 7.14 22.93
N ALA A 1180 49.34 6.25 22.58
CA ALA A 1180 49.52 4.98 23.28
C ALA A 1180 51.01 4.63 23.33
N ALA A 1181 51.65 4.93 24.46
CA ALA A 1181 52.88 4.28 24.89
C ALA A 1181 52.78 4.01 26.39
N GLY A 1182 52.35 2.80 26.71
CA GLY A 1182 52.17 2.28 28.05
C GLY A 1182 52.02 0.76 28.08
N ILE A 1183 52.92 0.05 27.38
CA ILE A 1183 53.43 -1.29 27.71
C ILE A 1183 52.50 -2.53 27.49
N ARG A 1184 52.83 -3.30 26.43
CA ARG A 1184 52.93 -4.79 26.26
C ARG A 1184 51.75 -5.67 26.76
N TYR A 1185 51.25 -6.73 26.11
CA TYR A 1185 51.80 -7.70 25.14
C TYR A 1185 50.63 -8.57 24.54
N THR A 1186 50.57 -8.73 23.22
CA THR A 1186 50.34 -9.96 22.39
C THR A 1186 49.10 -10.88 22.52
N LEU A 1187 48.22 -10.78 21.52
CA LEU A 1187 47.69 -11.80 20.55
C LEU A 1187 47.64 -13.33 20.86
N LYS A 1188 46.44 -13.93 20.64
CA LYS A 1188 46.10 -15.04 19.69
C LYS A 1188 44.57 -15.31 19.78
N ARG A 1189 43.69 -14.98 18.83
CA ARG A 1189 43.34 -15.53 17.49
C ARG A 1189 42.93 -17.02 17.40
N ARG A 1190 41.63 -17.20 17.07
CA ARG A 1190 40.92 -18.25 16.26
C ARG A 1190 40.88 -19.67 16.86
N THR A 1191 39.76 -20.41 16.84
CA THR A 1191 38.75 -20.78 15.80
C THR A 1191 37.49 -21.28 16.56
N MET A 1192 36.23 -21.30 16.09
CA MET A 1192 35.62 -21.31 14.76
C MET A 1192 34.59 -20.20 14.60
#